data_AF-A0ABD6MRB7-F1
#
_entry.id   AF-A0ABD6MRB7-F1
#
_cell.length_a   1.000
_cell.length_b   1.000
_cell.length_c   1.000
_cell.angle_alpha   90.00
_cell.angle_beta   90.00
_cell.angle_gamma   90.00
#
_symmetry.space_group_name_H-M   'P 1'
#
loop_
_entity.id
_entity.type
_entity.pdbx_description
1 polymer ?
#
loop_
_entity_poly.entity_id
_entity_poly.type
_entity_poly.pdbx_seq_one_letter_code
_entity_poly.pdbx_strand_id
1 'polypeptide(L)'
;MLVGGGTWSAVADDGSPAVQREDRILRMDGVPIDTSYFRAEGSGKRPAVLIGHGFGGSKNDVRAQAEKLAADGYAVLTWSARGFGKSGGKISLNDPDHEVEDVSRLIDWLANRPEVELDGKGDPRVGLTGASYGGAVSLLAAGHDERVDAIAPVITYWNLADALFPDGVFKKLWAGIFITTGGGCEKFEQRLCEMYERVAVSGKPDAEAVELLTERSPSAVADRIKVPSLLLQGQSDSLFPLGQADAMQKAISANGAPVSVDWISGGHDGGDSETSRVEGRVGDWFDRYLKEDTGTATGPAFRVTRTGGVDSTDGAALLRGASSDTYPGLRSGGRDIALGGGTKTFRNPAGSVPPAISAVPGVGGGLAQLSSLGVGLSLDFPGQFGRFESAPLDSSVRVTGTPTVTVNVKADGDRDAVLFGKVYDVSPDGRQQVLPHQLVAPYRITPDQQGKPVELALPAVDHEFDAGHRLRLVFSATDLGYASPAEPATYNVTLDGPLTVPTAPAVTTAAAALPWWTWGLPAAALVIAAALLITARRRTATPAPDPGLADVPLQITGLSKKYAKSVDRYAVRELSFRVEKGQVLGLLGPNGAGKTTTLRMLMGLITPDEGEIRVFGQAIRPGAPVLSRVGAFVEGAGFLPHLSGRANLDLYWQATGRPAEDAHIDEALEIAGLGDALARAVRTYSQGMRQRLAIAQAMLGMPDLLILDEPTNGLDPPQIREMRDVMIRYAAGGRTVIVSSHLLSEVEQSCTHLVVMDRGRLVQAGPVAEITGSGDMILVTTADEVSEPLAEKVAALPGIGSAVRTDDGRGLLVRLDGATTSRLVADLVRLDVPVTGVGPHRRLEDAFLTLISGGAA
;
A
#
# COMPACT_ATOMS: atom_id res chain seq x y z
N MET A 1 -30.33 12.27 -20.83
CA MET A 1 -31.11 13.18 -19.97
C MET A 1 -31.22 12.53 -18.59
N LEU A 2 -30.33 12.91 -17.67
CA LEU A 2 -30.52 13.00 -16.22
C LEU A 2 -29.17 13.44 -15.62
N VAL A 3 -29.23 14.62 -14.99
CA VAL A 3 -28.16 15.35 -14.33
C VAL A 3 -27.88 14.69 -12.97
N GLY A 4 -26.62 14.47 -12.62
CA GLY A 4 -26.19 14.04 -11.29
C GLY A 4 -24.90 14.77 -10.92
N GLY A 5 -25.01 15.75 -10.03
CA GLY A 5 -23.94 16.68 -9.68
C GLY A 5 -22.75 16.03 -8.98
N GLY A 6 -21.56 16.34 -9.46
CA GLY A 6 -20.34 16.24 -8.68
C GLY A 6 -20.18 17.49 -7.85
N THR A 7 -20.45 17.41 -6.55
CA THR A 7 -19.93 18.38 -5.59
C THR A 7 -18.42 18.17 -5.50
N TRP A 8 -17.67 19.02 -6.19
CA TRP A 8 -16.27 19.24 -5.88
C TRP A 8 -16.22 19.91 -4.51
N SER A 9 -15.92 19.14 -3.47
CA SER A 9 -15.39 19.71 -2.23
C SER A 9 -14.03 20.29 -2.57
N ALA A 10 -14.01 21.59 -2.88
CA ALA A 10 -12.81 22.39 -2.80
C ALA A 10 -12.29 22.24 -1.37
N VAL A 11 -11.21 21.47 -1.21
CA VAL A 11 -10.37 21.59 -0.03
C VAL A 11 -9.80 22.99 -0.13
N ALA A 12 -10.39 23.91 0.62
CA ALA A 12 -9.74 25.18 0.91
C ALA A 12 -8.39 24.81 1.53
N ASP A 13 -7.32 25.18 0.83
CA ASP A 13 -6.02 25.31 1.44
C ASP A 13 -6.14 26.50 2.40
N ASP A 14 -6.65 26.24 3.61
CA ASP A 14 -6.64 27.19 4.72
C ASP A 14 -5.17 27.35 5.11
N GLY A 15 -4.46 28.18 4.34
CA GLY A 15 -3.10 28.58 4.68
C GLY A 15 -3.08 29.11 6.11
N SER A 16 -2.13 28.63 6.91
CA SER A 16 -1.97 29.05 8.30
C SER A 16 -2.01 30.58 8.41
N PRO A 17 -2.72 31.14 9.40
CA PRO A 17 -2.90 32.58 9.51
C PRO A 17 -1.54 33.27 9.59
N ALA A 18 -1.39 34.41 8.88
CA ALA A 18 -0.15 35.15 8.85
C ALA A 18 0.27 35.55 10.28
N VAL A 19 1.53 35.27 10.64
CA VAL A 19 2.09 35.59 11.95
C VAL A 19 2.88 36.90 11.87
N GLN A 20 2.52 37.86 12.72
CA GLN A 20 3.27 39.10 12.92
C GLN A 20 4.36 38.89 13.97
N ARG A 21 5.55 39.45 13.71
CA ARG A 21 6.70 39.45 14.62
C ARG A 21 7.13 40.88 14.94
N GLU A 22 7.35 41.17 16.22
CA GLU A 22 7.95 42.40 16.70
C GLU A 22 9.23 42.12 17.51
N ASP A 23 10.37 42.58 17.03
CA ASP A 23 11.63 42.54 17.80
C ASP A 23 11.76 43.78 18.69
N ARG A 24 12.12 43.59 19.97
CA ARG A 24 12.29 44.69 20.93
C ARG A 24 13.44 44.42 21.91
N ILE A 25 14.10 45.48 22.33
CA ILE A 25 15.00 45.46 23.49
C ILE A 25 14.23 46.00 24.68
N LEU A 26 13.92 45.13 25.65
CA LEU A 26 13.31 45.51 26.92
C LEU A 26 14.41 45.76 27.95
N ARG A 27 14.13 46.58 28.98
CA ARG A 27 15.08 46.84 30.06
C ARG A 27 14.62 46.19 31.35
N MET A 28 15.38 45.23 31.83
CA MET A 28 15.16 44.54 33.09
C MET A 28 16.22 44.98 34.08
N ASP A 29 15.82 45.82 35.04
CA ASP A 29 16.74 46.49 35.97
C ASP A 29 17.96 47.14 35.27
N GLY A 30 17.69 47.91 34.22
CA GLY A 30 18.72 48.57 33.42
C GLY A 30 19.43 47.68 32.38
N VAL A 31 19.38 46.37 32.52
CA VAL A 31 19.98 45.40 31.57
C VAL A 31 19.12 45.29 30.31
N PRO A 32 19.68 45.49 29.10
CA PRO A 32 18.94 45.30 27.86
C PRO A 32 18.75 43.81 27.58
N ILE A 33 17.50 43.37 27.42
CA ILE A 33 17.10 42.02 27.09
C ILE A 33 16.49 42.00 25.68
N ASP A 34 17.05 41.20 24.79
CA ASP A 34 16.59 41.02 23.41
C ASP A 34 15.41 40.07 23.33
N THR A 35 14.25 40.58 22.90
CA THR A 35 12.96 39.90 22.88
C THR A 35 12.35 39.88 21.48
N SER A 36 11.55 38.86 21.19
CA SER A 36 10.69 38.80 20.01
C SER A 36 9.28 38.41 20.45
N TYR A 37 8.30 39.19 20.00
CA TYR A 37 6.89 38.96 20.27
C TYR A 37 6.16 38.55 18.99
N PHE A 38 5.33 37.51 19.06
CA PHE A 38 4.64 36.90 17.93
C PHE A 38 3.14 36.79 18.18
N ARG A 39 2.34 37.03 17.15
CA ARG A 39 0.87 36.86 17.18
C ARG A 39 0.33 36.62 15.77
N ALA A 40 -0.75 35.87 15.62
CA ALA A 40 -1.46 35.85 14.35
C ALA A 40 -2.27 37.14 14.13
N GLU A 41 -2.57 37.46 12.87
CA GLU A 41 -3.43 38.59 12.53
C GLU A 41 -4.85 38.43 13.12
N GLY A 42 -5.43 39.54 13.59
CA GLY A 42 -6.78 39.58 14.18
C GLY A 42 -6.86 40.49 15.42
N SER A 43 -8.08 40.75 15.89
CA SER A 43 -8.38 41.68 17.00
C SER A 43 -8.79 40.99 18.32
N GLY A 44 -8.74 39.67 18.39
CA GLY A 44 -9.11 38.90 19.59
C GLY A 44 -8.00 38.88 20.64
N LYS A 45 -8.40 38.88 21.92
CA LYS A 45 -7.50 38.57 23.05
C LYS A 45 -7.14 37.10 23.04
N ARG A 46 -5.94 36.78 23.52
CA ARG A 46 -5.36 35.43 23.46
C ARG A 46 -4.54 35.14 24.72
N PRO A 47 -4.52 33.89 25.21
CA PRO A 47 -3.54 33.50 26.22
C PRO A 47 -2.12 33.67 25.69
N ALA A 48 -1.18 33.93 26.60
CA ALA A 48 0.21 34.14 26.28
C ALA A 48 1.06 32.89 26.53
N VAL A 49 2.15 32.75 25.77
CA VAL A 49 3.18 31.73 26.03
C VAL A 49 4.55 32.37 26.01
N LEU A 50 5.35 32.15 27.06
CA LEU A 50 6.76 32.49 27.08
C LEU A 50 7.59 31.26 26.70
N ILE A 51 8.56 31.45 25.79
CA ILE A 51 9.49 30.37 25.40
C ILE A 51 10.93 30.78 25.70
N GLY A 52 11.55 30.07 26.65
CA GLY A 52 12.96 30.21 27.00
C GLY A 52 13.87 29.37 26.10
N HIS A 53 15.04 29.90 25.76
CA HIS A 53 16.02 29.19 24.95
C HIS A 53 16.87 28.20 25.76
N GLY A 54 17.42 27.18 25.08
CA GLY A 54 18.42 26.29 25.68
C GLY A 54 19.76 26.98 25.93
N PHE A 55 20.60 26.41 26.80
CA PHE A 55 21.88 27.01 27.17
C PHE A 55 22.77 27.23 25.93
N GLY A 56 23.43 28.39 25.83
CA GLY A 56 24.25 28.75 24.66
C GLY A 56 23.46 29.22 23.44
N GLY A 57 22.13 29.09 23.44
CA GLY A 57 21.23 29.58 22.41
C GLY A 57 20.78 31.03 22.62
N SER A 58 19.70 31.38 21.95
CA SER A 58 19.08 32.70 21.91
C SER A 58 17.58 32.60 21.57
N LYS A 59 16.89 33.74 21.59
CA LYS A 59 15.49 33.84 21.11
C LYS A 59 15.25 33.30 19.69
N ASN A 60 16.29 33.24 18.85
CA ASN A 60 16.13 32.81 17.46
C ASN A 60 16.01 31.28 17.33
N ASP A 61 16.56 30.53 18.28
CA ASP A 61 16.56 29.06 18.25
C ASP A 61 15.15 28.49 18.50
N VAL A 62 14.32 29.24 19.23
CA VAL A 62 12.92 28.89 19.55
C VAL A 62 11.91 29.57 18.62
N ARG A 63 12.37 30.25 17.56
CA ARG A 63 11.52 31.04 16.67
C ARG A 63 10.46 30.19 15.96
N ALA A 64 10.83 29.03 15.44
CA ALA A 64 9.90 28.19 14.69
C ALA A 64 8.72 27.71 15.57
N GLN A 65 9.03 27.28 16.80
CA GLN A 65 8.03 26.92 17.80
C GLN A 65 7.15 28.13 18.16
N ALA A 66 7.74 29.32 18.30
CA ALA A 66 7.00 30.54 18.60
C ALA A 66 6.03 30.95 17.47
N GLU A 67 6.47 30.86 16.22
CA GLU A 67 5.61 31.12 15.05
C GLU A 67 4.46 30.12 14.97
N LYS A 68 4.71 28.84 15.26
CA LYS A 68 3.67 27.80 15.29
C LYS A 68 2.62 28.07 16.37
N LEU A 69 3.03 28.28 17.62
CA LEU A 69 2.08 28.60 18.70
C LEU A 69 1.32 29.91 18.43
N ALA A 70 1.96 30.90 17.83
CA ALA A 70 1.29 32.14 17.44
C ALA A 70 0.21 31.89 16.36
N ALA A 71 0.50 31.04 15.37
CA ALA A 71 -0.45 30.60 14.36
C ALA A 71 -1.63 29.81 14.98
N ASP A 72 -1.35 29.04 16.02
CA ASP A 72 -2.34 28.26 16.79
C ASP A 72 -3.18 29.11 17.75
N GLY A 73 -3.00 30.44 17.76
CA GLY A 73 -3.87 31.33 18.51
C GLY A 73 -3.27 31.93 19.78
N TYR A 74 -1.97 31.76 20.05
CA TYR A 74 -1.30 32.34 21.23
C TYR A 74 -0.67 33.71 20.95
N ALA A 75 -0.46 34.49 22.01
CA ALA A 75 0.46 35.62 22.03
C ALA A 75 1.82 35.13 22.58
N VAL A 76 2.84 35.02 21.75
CA VAL A 76 4.09 34.34 22.14
C VAL A 76 5.22 35.34 22.36
N LEU A 77 5.91 35.25 23.49
CA LEU A 77 7.07 36.07 23.81
C LEU A 77 8.30 35.17 23.99
N THR A 78 9.37 35.49 23.28
CA THR A 78 10.67 34.81 23.39
C THR A 78 11.75 35.82 23.72
N TRP A 79 12.80 35.42 24.42
CA TRP A 79 13.90 36.30 24.79
C TRP A 79 15.24 35.59 24.74
N SER A 80 16.33 36.35 24.64
CA SER A 80 17.68 35.86 24.95
C SER A 80 17.97 36.24 26.40
N ALA A 81 18.30 35.28 27.25
CA ALA A 81 18.62 35.52 28.65
C ALA A 81 19.91 36.35 28.80
N ARG A 82 20.19 36.80 30.02
CA ARG A 82 21.35 37.67 30.32
C ARG A 82 22.64 37.00 29.85
N GLY A 83 23.52 37.77 29.19
CA GLY A 83 24.78 37.28 28.65
C GLY A 83 24.70 36.52 27.32
N PHE A 84 23.50 36.18 26.83
CA PHE A 84 23.28 35.47 25.57
C PHE A 84 22.80 36.38 24.43
N GLY A 85 23.07 35.96 23.19
CA GLY A 85 22.60 36.67 21.99
C GLY A 85 22.98 38.15 21.99
N LYS A 86 21.98 39.02 21.87
CA LYS A 86 22.14 40.49 21.93
C LYS A 86 21.80 41.08 23.30
N SER A 87 21.47 40.25 24.28
CA SER A 87 21.18 40.70 25.65
C SER A 87 22.46 41.09 26.38
N GLY A 88 22.35 42.09 27.25
CA GLY A 88 23.43 42.50 28.15
C GLY A 88 23.50 41.63 29.40
N GLY A 89 24.25 42.10 30.40
CA GLY A 89 24.38 41.41 31.70
C GLY A 89 25.37 40.24 31.68
N LYS A 90 25.31 39.44 32.74
CA LYS A 90 26.11 38.22 32.95
C LYS A 90 25.18 37.03 33.12
N ILE A 91 25.66 35.85 32.76
CA ILE A 91 24.98 34.57 32.97
C ILE A 91 25.04 34.25 34.47
N SER A 92 23.88 34.13 35.11
CA SER A 92 23.74 33.86 36.55
C SER A 92 23.12 32.50 36.87
N LEU A 93 22.89 31.68 35.83
CA LEU A 93 22.34 30.32 35.88
C LEU A 93 20.94 30.25 36.49
N ASN A 94 19.99 30.96 35.91
CA ASN A 94 18.61 31.07 36.38
C ASN A 94 18.52 31.57 37.83
N ASP A 95 19.34 32.58 38.17
CA ASP A 95 19.26 33.25 39.46
C ASP A 95 17.86 33.82 39.71
N PRO A 96 17.22 33.50 40.86
CA PRO A 96 16.00 34.12 41.32
C PRO A 96 15.98 35.65 41.20
N ASP A 97 17.08 36.31 41.59
CA ASP A 97 17.16 37.77 41.66
C ASP A 97 17.51 38.44 40.33
N HIS A 98 17.84 37.65 39.30
CA HIS A 98 18.18 38.15 37.97
C HIS A 98 17.32 37.53 36.86
N GLU A 99 17.66 36.35 36.35
CA GLU A 99 17.01 35.81 35.15
C GLU A 99 15.57 35.34 35.41
N VAL A 100 15.25 34.87 36.62
CA VAL A 100 13.86 34.54 36.98
C VAL A 100 13.03 35.81 37.17
N GLU A 101 13.58 36.82 37.85
CA GLU A 101 12.97 38.15 37.98
C GLU A 101 12.76 38.84 36.62
N ASP A 102 13.66 38.64 35.65
CA ASP A 102 13.46 39.10 34.28
C ASP A 102 12.20 38.48 33.67
N VAL A 103 11.92 37.20 33.94
CA VAL A 103 10.70 36.53 33.47
C VAL A 103 9.45 37.15 34.09
N SER A 104 9.45 37.43 35.40
CA SER A 104 8.34 38.14 36.07
C SER A 104 8.06 39.50 35.42
N ARG A 105 9.11 40.22 34.99
CA ARG A 105 8.98 41.50 34.27
C ARG A 105 8.52 41.35 32.83
N LEU A 106 8.86 40.24 32.17
CA LEU A 106 8.29 39.89 30.87
C LEU A 106 6.78 39.60 31.00
N ILE A 107 6.36 38.94 32.08
CA ILE A 107 4.95 38.73 32.43
C ILE A 107 4.26 40.08 32.67
N ASP A 108 4.87 41.01 33.41
CA ASP A 108 4.35 42.38 33.58
C ASP A 108 4.16 43.09 32.23
N TRP A 109 5.10 42.92 31.30
CA TRP A 109 5.01 43.52 29.98
C TRP A 109 3.83 42.95 29.18
N LEU A 110 3.61 41.62 29.25
CA LEU A 110 2.49 40.93 28.62
C LEU A 110 1.14 41.38 29.20
N ALA A 111 1.06 41.55 30.52
CA ALA A 111 -0.13 42.04 31.22
C ALA A 111 -0.62 43.41 30.70
N ASN A 112 0.29 44.19 30.10
CA ASN A 112 0.01 45.50 29.53
C ASN A 112 -0.27 45.48 28.02
N ARG A 113 -0.35 44.30 27.37
CA ARG A 113 -0.66 44.18 25.94
C ARG A 113 -2.19 44.09 25.74
N PRO A 114 -2.78 44.88 24.83
CA PRO A 114 -4.23 44.86 24.62
C PRO A 114 -4.75 43.54 24.04
N GLU A 115 -3.90 42.83 23.29
CA GLU A 115 -4.19 41.52 22.69
C GLU A 115 -3.97 40.32 23.61
N VAL A 116 -3.43 40.53 24.82
CA VAL A 116 -3.23 39.44 25.80
C VAL A 116 -4.47 39.30 26.67
N GLU A 117 -4.90 38.06 26.84
CA GLU A 117 -5.97 37.67 27.74
C GLU A 117 -5.49 37.74 29.20
N LEU A 118 -6.36 38.25 30.07
CA LEU A 118 -6.03 38.45 31.48
C LEU A 118 -7.08 37.75 32.34
N ASP A 119 -6.63 36.99 33.32
CA ASP A 119 -7.50 36.38 34.35
C ASP A 119 -7.89 37.38 35.43
N GLY A 120 -7.06 38.40 35.62
CA GLY A 120 -7.28 39.48 36.55
C GLY A 120 -6.58 40.77 36.11
N LYS A 121 -6.76 41.84 36.89
CA LYS A 121 -6.08 43.10 36.61
C LYS A 121 -4.57 42.94 36.82
N GLY A 122 -3.80 42.98 35.73
CA GLY A 122 -2.34 42.82 35.76
C GLY A 122 -1.88 41.36 35.82
N ASP A 123 -2.81 40.43 35.58
CA ASP A 123 -2.61 39.00 35.68
C ASP A 123 -2.90 38.37 34.31
N PRO A 124 -1.88 38.25 33.44
CA PRO A 124 -2.06 37.69 32.11
C PRO A 124 -2.16 36.18 32.19
N ARG A 125 -3.10 35.60 31.44
CA ARG A 125 -3.17 34.16 31.32
C ARG A 125 -1.95 33.66 30.55
N VAL A 126 -1.04 32.95 31.20
CA VAL A 126 0.30 32.70 30.66
C VAL A 126 0.84 31.31 30.97
N GLY A 127 1.36 30.64 29.94
CA GLY A 127 2.15 29.42 30.09
C GLY A 127 3.61 29.60 29.74
N LEU A 128 4.48 28.78 30.31
CA LEU A 128 5.93 28.82 30.06
C LEU A 128 6.44 27.47 29.54
N THR A 129 7.31 27.50 28.54
CA THR A 129 8.02 26.32 28.01
C THR A 129 9.44 26.68 27.61
N GLY A 130 10.23 25.66 27.33
CA GLY A 130 11.61 25.79 26.88
C GLY A 130 12.35 24.49 27.04
N ALA A 131 13.44 24.34 26.27
CA ALA A 131 14.34 23.21 26.38
C ALA A 131 15.52 23.53 27.30
N SER A 132 16.04 22.54 28.03
CA SER A 132 17.27 22.66 28.80
C SER A 132 17.19 23.82 29.80
N TYR A 133 18.07 24.81 29.69
CA TYR A 133 18.06 26.05 30.47
C TYR A 133 16.69 26.76 30.50
N GLY A 134 16.02 26.87 29.35
CA GLY A 134 14.69 27.44 29.22
C GLY A 134 13.59 26.59 29.86
N GLY A 135 13.80 25.28 29.99
CA GLY A 135 12.91 24.41 30.76
C GLY A 135 13.02 24.69 32.25
N ALA A 136 14.24 24.90 32.76
CA ALA A 136 14.46 25.15 34.18
C ALA A 136 13.91 26.51 34.60
N VAL A 137 14.05 27.55 33.77
CA VAL A 137 13.46 28.86 34.06
C VAL A 137 11.92 28.80 34.08
N SER A 138 11.29 27.92 33.28
CA SER A 138 9.83 27.74 33.34
C SER A 138 9.36 27.19 34.69
N LEU A 139 10.10 26.22 35.25
CA LEU A 139 9.82 25.65 36.58
C LEU A 139 10.07 26.66 37.69
N LEU A 140 11.17 27.40 37.61
CA LEU A 140 11.52 28.44 38.59
C LEU A 140 10.50 29.58 38.58
N ALA A 141 10.14 30.09 37.41
CA ALA A 141 9.11 31.12 37.28
C ALA A 141 7.77 30.66 37.85
N ALA A 142 7.34 29.41 37.62
CA ALA A 142 6.13 28.87 38.23
C ALA A 142 6.20 28.74 39.77
N GLY A 143 7.40 28.68 40.36
CA GLY A 143 7.58 28.71 41.82
C GLY A 143 7.76 30.11 42.42
N HIS A 144 8.03 31.12 41.58
CA HIS A 144 8.30 32.50 42.00
C HIS A 144 7.18 33.49 41.65
N ASP A 145 6.42 33.25 40.59
CA ASP A 145 5.35 34.10 40.10
C ASP A 145 4.04 33.30 40.02
N GLU A 146 3.08 33.64 40.89
CA GLU A 146 1.79 32.93 41.00
C GLU A 146 0.89 33.11 39.76
N ARG A 147 1.23 34.03 38.85
CA ARG A 147 0.48 34.30 37.61
C ARG A 147 0.75 33.27 36.50
N VAL A 148 1.72 32.37 36.68
CA VAL A 148 1.97 31.30 35.70
C VAL A 148 0.88 30.24 35.83
N ASP A 149 0.18 29.93 34.73
CA ASP A 149 -0.96 29.01 34.74
C ASP A 149 -0.60 27.56 34.38
N ALA A 150 0.39 27.36 33.52
CA ALA A 150 0.80 26.03 33.07
C ALA A 150 2.24 26.02 32.57
N ILE A 151 2.94 24.90 32.73
CA ILE A 151 4.31 24.74 32.23
C ILE A 151 4.50 23.47 31.42
N ALA A 152 5.43 23.53 30.47
CA ALA A 152 5.85 22.38 29.69
C ALA A 152 7.39 22.35 29.50
N PRO A 153 8.17 22.07 30.56
CA PRO A 153 9.63 22.00 30.47
C PRO A 153 10.09 20.79 29.64
N VAL A 154 11.10 21.00 28.79
CA VAL A 154 11.68 19.98 27.91
C VAL A 154 13.15 19.77 28.25
N ILE A 155 13.59 18.52 28.34
CA ILE A 155 14.96 18.06 28.57
C ILE A 155 15.70 18.91 29.62
N THR A 156 15.17 19.04 30.83
CA THR A 156 15.72 19.99 31.83
C THR A 156 16.14 19.32 33.13
N TYR A 157 16.66 20.13 34.06
CA TYR A 157 17.10 19.70 35.37
C TYR A 157 16.10 20.07 36.46
N TRP A 158 16.03 19.23 37.49
CA TRP A 158 15.37 19.52 38.76
C TRP A 158 16.34 20.19 39.74
N ASN A 159 17.55 19.64 39.84
CA ASN A 159 18.63 20.17 40.65
C ASN A 159 19.94 20.13 39.85
N LEU A 160 20.54 21.29 39.65
CA LEU A 160 21.76 21.48 38.86
C LEU A 160 23.00 20.92 39.57
N ALA A 161 23.02 20.95 40.91
CA ALA A 161 24.07 20.29 41.69
C ALA A 161 24.02 18.78 41.48
N ASP A 162 22.84 18.16 41.53
CA ASP A 162 22.69 16.72 41.25
C ASP A 162 23.01 16.36 39.79
N ALA A 163 22.76 17.27 38.86
CA ALA A 163 23.07 17.08 37.44
C ALA A 163 24.58 17.17 37.13
N LEU A 164 25.29 18.12 37.75
CA LEU A 164 26.73 18.36 37.53
C LEU A 164 27.62 17.59 38.49
N PHE A 165 27.11 17.24 39.67
CA PHE A 165 27.79 16.52 40.74
C PHE A 165 27.03 15.26 41.19
N PRO A 166 26.55 14.40 40.27
CA PRO A 166 25.81 13.19 40.66
C PRO A 166 26.64 12.35 41.64
N ASP A 167 26.06 12.05 42.79
CA ASP A 167 26.70 11.36 43.92
C ASP A 167 28.06 11.98 44.33
N GLY A 168 28.19 13.31 44.23
CA GLY A 168 29.42 14.04 44.54
C GLY A 168 30.56 13.82 43.54
N VAL A 169 30.28 13.28 42.35
CA VAL A 169 31.27 13.08 41.27
C VAL A 169 31.12 14.20 40.24
N PHE A 170 32.21 14.95 40.02
CA PHE A 170 32.18 16.08 39.10
C PHE A 170 32.09 15.65 37.63
N LYS A 171 31.03 16.06 36.93
CA LYS A 171 30.80 15.85 35.50
C LYS A 171 31.61 16.85 34.66
N LYS A 172 32.94 16.67 34.67
CA LYS A 172 33.92 17.63 34.12
C LYS A 172 33.70 18.00 32.66
N LEU A 173 33.27 17.05 31.82
CA LEU A 173 33.16 17.29 30.38
C LEU A 173 32.00 18.25 30.07
N TRP A 174 30.81 17.97 30.63
CA TRP A 174 29.65 18.85 30.47
C TRP A 174 29.87 20.22 31.12
N ALA A 175 30.46 20.28 32.32
CA ALA A 175 30.79 21.54 32.97
C ALA A 175 31.74 22.40 32.11
N GLY A 176 32.78 21.79 31.52
CA GLY A 176 33.68 22.48 30.60
C GLY A 176 32.98 22.95 29.32
N ILE A 177 32.09 22.13 28.76
CA ILE A 177 31.26 22.52 27.59
C ILE A 177 30.38 23.73 27.95
N PHE A 178 29.73 23.76 29.10
CA PHE A 178 28.89 24.88 29.51
C PHE A 178 29.66 26.19 29.61
N ILE A 179 30.79 26.21 30.33
CA ILE A 179 31.58 27.42 30.47
C ILE A 179 32.10 27.89 29.09
N THR A 180 32.55 26.95 28.24
CA THR A 180 33.08 27.29 26.91
C THR A 180 31.98 27.83 25.99
N THR A 181 30.83 27.15 25.90
CA THR A 181 29.70 27.54 25.05
C THR A 181 29.00 28.81 25.53
N GLY A 182 29.03 29.09 26.84
CA GLY A 182 28.58 30.36 27.41
C GLY A 182 29.50 31.54 27.10
N GLY A 183 30.63 31.33 26.44
CA GLY A 183 31.60 32.37 26.07
C GLY A 183 32.70 32.62 27.10
N GLY A 184 32.98 31.63 27.95
CA GLY A 184 34.03 31.65 28.97
C GLY A 184 33.64 32.40 30.25
N CYS A 185 34.50 32.32 31.27
CA CYS A 185 34.27 32.93 32.59
C CYS A 185 33.93 34.43 32.54
N GLU A 186 34.36 35.16 31.51
CA GLU A 186 34.01 36.57 31.34
C GLU A 186 32.52 36.80 31.13
N LYS A 187 31.75 35.82 30.69
CA LYS A 187 30.31 35.94 30.45
C LYS A 187 29.44 35.60 31.65
N PHE A 188 29.98 34.91 32.64
CA PHE A 188 29.27 34.49 33.84
C PHE A 188 29.47 35.47 34.99
N GLU A 189 28.64 35.33 36.03
CA GLU A 189 28.91 35.97 37.32
C GLU A 189 30.22 35.46 37.92
N GLN A 190 30.95 36.36 38.58
CA GLN A 190 32.26 36.05 39.16
C GLN A 190 32.21 34.85 40.13
N ARG A 191 31.18 34.79 40.98
CA ARG A 191 30.99 33.70 41.96
C ARG A 191 30.85 32.33 41.28
N LEU A 192 30.19 32.26 40.12
CA LEU A 192 30.04 31.02 39.35
C LEU A 192 31.36 30.60 38.70
N CYS A 193 32.14 31.55 38.20
CA CYS A 193 33.46 31.27 37.64
C CYS A 193 34.42 30.74 38.70
N GLU A 194 34.49 31.41 39.86
CA GLU A 194 35.32 31.01 40.99
C GLU A 194 34.92 29.62 41.50
N MET A 195 33.62 29.35 41.59
CA MET A 195 33.10 28.02 41.92
C MET A 195 33.54 26.97 40.88
N TYR A 196 33.36 27.23 39.58
CA TYR A 196 33.74 26.28 38.52
C TYR A 196 35.23 25.99 38.54
N GLU A 197 36.08 27.02 38.59
CA GLU A 197 37.54 26.85 38.60
C GLU A 197 38.00 26.04 39.82
N ARG A 198 37.45 26.34 41.00
CA ARG A 198 37.75 25.61 42.23
C ARG A 198 37.38 24.13 42.14
N VAL A 199 36.18 23.81 41.65
CA VAL A 199 35.71 22.43 41.48
C VAL A 199 36.44 21.70 40.34
N ALA A 200 36.75 22.40 39.25
CA ALA A 200 37.47 21.84 38.12
C ALA A 200 38.91 21.46 38.47
N VAL A 201 39.58 22.27 39.31
CA VAL A 201 40.93 21.99 39.80
C VAL A 201 40.91 20.87 40.85
N SER A 202 39.95 20.86 41.78
CA SER A 202 39.88 19.84 42.83
C SER A 202 39.36 18.48 42.32
N GLY A 203 38.57 18.48 41.23
CA GLY A 203 37.84 17.31 40.74
C GLY A 203 36.70 16.86 41.68
N LYS A 204 36.34 17.66 42.67
CA LYS A 204 35.33 17.35 43.70
C LYS A 204 34.53 18.61 44.08
N PRO A 205 33.20 18.55 44.13
CA PRO A 205 32.40 19.66 44.63
C PRO A 205 32.66 19.91 46.12
N ASP A 206 32.62 21.17 46.53
CA ASP A 206 32.52 21.57 47.93
C ASP A 206 31.08 21.98 48.29
N ALA A 207 30.83 22.16 49.59
CA ALA A 207 29.49 22.48 50.09
C ALA A 207 28.94 23.79 49.51
N GLU A 208 29.80 24.80 49.32
CA GLU A 208 29.39 26.09 48.75
C GLU A 208 28.95 25.92 47.27
N ALA A 209 29.66 25.10 46.49
CA ALA A 209 29.27 24.80 45.12
C ALA A 209 27.92 24.07 45.03
N VAL A 210 27.68 23.10 45.93
CA VAL A 210 26.40 22.37 45.99
C VAL A 210 25.26 23.29 46.40
N GLU A 211 25.47 24.14 47.40
CA GLU A 211 24.50 25.11 47.88
C GLU A 211 24.15 26.12 46.78
N LEU A 212 25.17 26.76 46.18
CA LEU A 212 24.97 27.73 45.11
C LEU A 212 24.17 27.15 43.94
N LEU A 213 24.53 25.97 43.43
CA LEU A 213 23.79 25.37 42.32
C LEU A 213 22.37 24.92 42.73
N THR A 214 22.17 24.54 43.99
CA THR A 214 20.84 24.18 44.52
C THR A 214 19.94 25.41 44.62
N GLU A 215 20.45 26.54 45.10
CA GLU A 215 19.73 27.82 45.15
C GLU A 215 19.27 28.28 43.75
N ARG A 216 20.03 27.91 42.72
CA ARG A 216 19.79 28.22 41.30
C ARG A 216 18.91 27.18 40.58
N SER A 217 18.27 26.27 41.32
CA SER A 217 17.56 25.13 40.78
C SER A 217 16.07 25.10 41.12
N PRO A 218 15.21 24.54 40.24
CA PRO A 218 13.79 24.31 40.53
C PRO A 218 13.52 23.62 41.87
N SER A 219 14.40 22.73 42.33
CA SER A 219 14.27 22.07 43.63
C SER A 219 14.20 23.03 44.82
N ALA A 220 14.78 24.23 44.72
CA ALA A 220 14.72 25.25 45.78
C ALA A 220 13.33 25.88 45.96
N VAL A 221 12.44 25.73 44.96
CA VAL A 221 11.08 26.26 44.98
C VAL A 221 10.03 25.16 44.84
N ALA A 222 10.43 23.91 45.12
CA ALA A 222 9.65 22.71 44.84
C ALA A 222 8.23 22.74 45.41
N ASP A 223 8.05 23.25 46.63
CA ASP A 223 6.79 23.32 47.37
C ASP A 223 5.83 24.40 46.83
N ARG A 224 6.33 25.29 45.96
CA ARG A 224 5.57 26.40 45.36
C ARG A 224 5.06 26.11 43.96
N ILE A 225 5.61 25.11 43.26
CA ILE A 225 5.18 24.76 41.90
C ILE A 225 3.85 23.99 41.97
N LYS A 226 2.73 24.68 41.74
CA LYS A 226 1.35 24.16 41.89
C LYS A 226 0.54 24.13 40.59
N VAL A 227 1.23 24.29 39.46
CA VAL A 227 0.60 24.46 38.15
C VAL A 227 0.65 23.16 37.34
N PRO A 228 -0.35 22.90 36.48
CA PRO A 228 -0.29 21.81 35.50
C PRO A 228 1.05 21.77 34.76
N SER A 229 1.75 20.63 34.86
CA SER A 229 3.09 20.46 34.33
C SER A 229 3.20 19.28 33.36
N LEU A 230 3.69 19.54 32.14
CA LEU A 230 4.07 18.50 31.17
C LEU A 230 5.60 18.38 31.13
N LEU A 231 6.13 17.28 31.65
CA LEU A 231 7.58 17.04 31.75
C LEU A 231 8.03 16.17 30.59
N LEU A 232 8.85 16.70 29.68
CA LEU A 232 9.41 15.94 28.57
C LEU A 232 10.91 15.72 28.79
N GLN A 233 11.39 14.47 28.89
CA GLN A 233 12.79 14.18 29.18
C GLN A 233 13.40 13.19 28.18
N GLY A 234 14.63 13.44 27.74
CA GLY A 234 15.32 12.62 26.76
C GLY A 234 15.87 11.33 27.36
N GLN A 235 15.66 10.21 26.65
CA GLN A 235 16.17 8.88 27.07
C GLN A 235 17.70 8.76 26.91
N SER A 236 18.31 9.55 26.02
CA SER A 236 19.75 9.59 25.77
C SER A 236 20.35 10.92 26.23
N ASP A 237 19.91 11.39 27.40
CA ASP A 237 20.38 12.64 28.01
C ASP A 237 21.34 12.34 29.17
N SER A 238 22.64 12.37 28.89
CA SER A 238 23.70 12.19 29.89
C SER A 238 23.92 13.43 30.74
N LEU A 239 23.44 14.60 30.31
CA LEU A 239 23.52 15.84 31.06
C LEU A 239 22.44 15.88 32.14
N PHE A 240 21.18 15.71 31.73
CA PHE A 240 20.00 15.67 32.59
C PHE A 240 19.27 14.33 32.42
N PRO A 241 19.64 13.29 33.18
CA PRO A 241 19.05 11.97 33.04
C PRO A 241 17.56 11.94 33.43
N LEU A 242 16.86 10.86 33.07
CA LEU A 242 15.44 10.63 33.41
C LEU A 242 15.13 10.77 34.91
N GLY A 243 16.12 10.59 35.80
CA GLY A 243 16.01 10.85 37.24
C GLY A 243 15.59 12.28 37.59
N GLN A 244 15.96 13.27 36.78
CA GLN A 244 15.57 14.66 36.99
C GLN A 244 14.05 14.83 36.81
N ALA A 245 13.48 14.22 35.75
CA ALA A 245 12.04 14.23 35.51
C ALA A 245 11.24 13.42 36.53
N ASP A 246 11.80 12.32 37.05
CA ASP A 246 11.19 11.57 38.15
C ASP A 246 11.10 12.41 39.44
N ALA A 247 12.14 13.17 39.76
CA ALA A 247 12.15 14.07 40.91
C ALA A 247 11.15 15.22 40.75
N MET A 248 11.13 15.86 39.57
CA MET A 248 10.12 16.87 39.19
C MET A 248 8.70 16.33 39.38
N GLN A 249 8.40 15.17 38.79
CA GLN A 249 7.07 14.58 38.81
C GLN A 249 6.60 14.34 40.24
N LYS A 250 7.44 13.75 41.08
CA LYS A 250 7.10 13.45 42.48
C LYS A 250 6.84 14.71 43.29
N ALA A 251 7.70 15.72 43.16
CA ALA A 251 7.58 16.97 43.90
C ALA A 251 6.32 17.75 43.50
N ILE A 252 6.10 17.95 42.20
CA ILE A 252 4.98 18.75 41.69
C ILE A 252 3.65 18.02 41.93
N SER A 253 3.61 16.70 41.76
CA SER A 253 2.38 15.92 42.05
C SER A 253 2.06 15.92 43.55
N ALA A 254 3.07 15.93 44.43
CA ALA A 254 2.86 16.06 45.87
C ALA A 254 2.20 17.40 46.26
N ASN A 255 2.33 18.44 45.43
CA ASN A 255 1.63 19.71 45.62
C ASN A 255 0.18 19.70 45.11
N GLY A 256 -0.29 18.59 44.53
CA GLY A 256 -1.67 18.43 44.02
C GLY A 256 -1.87 18.91 42.58
N ALA A 257 -0.81 19.27 41.87
CA ALA A 257 -0.89 19.70 40.47
C ALA A 257 -0.99 18.49 39.50
N PRO A 258 -1.73 18.61 38.38
CA PRO A 258 -1.69 17.61 37.32
C PRO A 258 -0.31 17.54 36.67
N VAL A 259 0.28 16.34 36.60
CA VAL A 259 1.58 16.13 35.95
C VAL A 259 1.51 15.00 34.93
N SER A 260 2.02 15.24 33.73
CA SER A 260 2.27 14.20 32.72
C SER A 260 3.75 14.12 32.40
N VAL A 261 4.26 12.92 32.11
CA VAL A 261 5.68 12.68 31.82
C VAL A 261 5.84 11.95 30.48
N ASP A 262 6.62 12.54 29.58
CA ASP A 262 7.00 11.96 28.30
C ASP A 262 8.52 11.67 28.31
N TRP A 263 8.91 10.41 28.16
CA TRP A 263 10.28 10.02 27.85
C TRP A 263 10.46 9.98 26.34
N ILE A 264 11.10 11.01 25.81
CA ILE A 264 11.26 11.24 24.37
C ILE A 264 12.54 10.59 23.84
N SER A 265 12.58 10.29 22.56
CA SER A 265 13.81 9.86 21.89
C SER A 265 14.83 10.99 21.89
N GLY A 266 16.11 10.68 22.12
CA GLY A 266 17.18 11.68 22.10
C GLY A 266 17.51 12.31 23.45
N GLY A 267 18.09 13.51 23.42
CA GLY A 267 18.59 14.25 24.58
C GLY A 267 19.72 15.22 24.18
N HIS A 268 20.45 15.74 25.17
CA HIS A 268 21.59 16.64 24.93
C HIS A 268 22.76 15.99 24.18
N ASP A 269 22.88 14.67 24.21
CA ASP A 269 23.93 13.95 23.47
C ASP A 269 23.64 13.83 21.96
N GLY A 270 22.45 14.26 21.52
CA GLY A 270 22.13 14.55 20.12
C GLY A 270 20.76 14.02 19.66
N GLY A 271 20.18 14.73 18.68
CA GLY A 271 19.02 14.34 17.86
C GLY A 271 17.69 14.21 18.60
N ASP A 272 16.79 15.17 18.44
CA ASP A 272 15.36 14.96 18.69
C ASP A 272 14.67 14.63 17.36
N SER A 273 14.39 13.35 17.13
CA SER A 273 13.63 12.88 15.96
C SER A 273 12.12 13.09 16.11
N GLU A 274 11.67 13.69 17.23
CA GLU A 274 10.27 13.83 17.61
C GLU A 274 9.81 15.29 17.78
N THR A 275 10.59 16.28 17.31
CA THR A 275 10.32 17.71 17.55
C THR A 275 8.87 18.11 17.21
N SER A 276 8.35 17.71 16.05
CA SER A 276 6.96 18.03 15.67
C SER A 276 5.93 17.43 16.62
N ARG A 277 6.19 16.21 17.15
CA ARG A 277 5.32 15.55 18.14
C ARG A 277 5.42 16.24 19.50
N VAL A 278 6.63 16.55 19.96
CA VAL A 278 6.89 17.25 21.22
C VAL A 278 6.21 18.61 21.21
N GLU A 279 6.38 19.40 20.15
CA GLU A 279 5.72 20.69 20.01
C GLU A 279 4.20 20.56 19.95
N GLY A 280 3.66 19.56 19.23
CA GLY A 280 2.21 19.30 19.22
C GLY A 280 1.68 18.94 20.62
N ARG A 281 2.43 18.10 21.34
CA ARG A 281 2.14 17.70 22.72
C ARG A 281 2.13 18.90 23.68
N VAL A 282 3.04 19.85 23.51
CA VAL A 282 3.07 21.12 24.24
C VAL A 282 1.88 22.00 23.86
N GLY A 283 1.54 22.09 22.57
CA GLY A 283 0.36 22.79 22.08
C GLY A 283 -0.93 22.27 22.71
N ASP A 284 -1.18 20.95 22.63
CA ASP A 284 -2.36 20.31 23.24
C ASP A 284 -2.45 20.54 24.76
N TRP A 285 -1.30 20.56 25.45
CA TRP A 285 -1.23 20.86 26.88
C TRP A 285 -1.68 22.30 27.16
N PHE A 286 -1.14 23.26 26.42
CA PHE A 286 -1.54 24.66 26.57
C PHE A 286 -2.97 24.91 26.08
N ASP A 287 -3.47 24.18 25.09
CA ASP A 287 -4.86 24.29 24.65
C ASP A 287 -5.80 23.88 25.80
N ARG A 288 -5.47 22.78 26.49
CA ARG A 288 -6.26 22.31 27.63
C ARG A 288 -6.27 23.28 28.82
N TYR A 289 -5.13 23.88 29.16
CA TYR A 289 -4.97 24.64 30.41
C TYR A 289 -5.04 26.15 30.22
N LEU A 290 -4.57 26.69 29.11
CA LEU A 290 -4.61 28.14 28.84
C LEU A 290 -5.85 28.53 28.05
N LYS A 291 -6.25 27.77 27.02
CA LYS A 291 -7.51 28.03 26.29
C LYS A 291 -8.74 27.43 26.99
N GLU A 292 -8.55 26.69 28.08
CA GLU A 292 -9.59 25.93 28.78
C GLU A 292 -10.37 24.96 27.86
N ASP A 293 -9.74 24.46 26.78
CA ASP A 293 -10.39 23.52 25.88
C ASP A 293 -10.47 22.13 26.51
N THR A 294 -11.58 21.86 27.20
CA THR A 294 -11.85 20.55 27.80
C THR A 294 -12.04 19.41 26.79
N GLY A 295 -12.24 19.72 25.50
CA GLY A 295 -12.29 18.75 24.41
C GLY A 295 -10.92 18.27 23.97
N THR A 296 -9.86 19.04 24.25
CA THR A 296 -8.48 18.69 23.89
C THR A 296 -7.90 17.69 24.88
N ALA A 297 -7.52 16.51 24.38
CA ALA A 297 -6.92 15.47 25.19
C ALA A 297 -5.44 15.79 25.47
N THR A 298 -5.08 15.94 26.74
CA THR A 298 -3.67 16.05 27.18
C THR A 298 -2.92 14.72 27.13
N GLY A 299 -3.42 13.74 26.37
CA GLY A 299 -2.94 12.35 26.28
C GLY A 299 -2.63 11.66 27.62
N PRO A 300 -1.78 10.61 27.63
CA PRO A 300 -1.58 9.77 28.81
C PRO A 300 -0.74 10.46 29.89
N ALA A 301 -0.87 10.02 31.14
CA ALA A 301 -0.05 10.52 32.26
C ALA A 301 1.43 10.13 32.11
N PHE A 302 1.71 9.00 31.45
CA PHE A 302 3.06 8.61 31.08
C PHE A 302 3.14 8.07 29.66
N ARG A 303 4.16 8.49 28.92
CA ARG A 303 4.51 7.96 27.62
C ARG A 303 6.02 7.79 27.50
N VAL A 304 6.46 6.71 26.85
CA VAL A 304 7.85 6.50 26.44
C VAL A 304 7.91 6.17 24.96
N THR A 305 8.88 6.76 24.26
CA THR A 305 9.14 6.47 22.86
C THR A 305 10.04 5.24 22.71
N ARG A 306 9.61 4.25 21.94
CA ARG A 306 10.33 3.00 21.64
C ARG A 306 10.61 2.88 20.14
N THR A 307 11.72 2.26 19.76
CA THR A 307 11.96 1.86 18.37
C THR A 307 11.10 0.64 18.02
N GLY A 308 10.15 0.81 17.11
CA GLY A 308 9.22 -0.21 16.61
C GLY A 308 9.63 -0.88 15.29
N GLY A 309 10.89 -0.71 14.88
CA GLY A 309 11.46 -1.26 13.65
C GLY A 309 12.28 -0.22 12.88
N VAL A 310 12.65 -0.56 11.65
CA VAL A 310 13.26 0.35 10.66
C VAL A 310 12.33 0.45 9.45
N ASP A 311 12.17 1.64 8.91
CA ASP A 311 11.46 1.88 7.66
C ASP A 311 12.24 1.19 6.53
N SER A 312 11.55 0.35 5.77
CA SER A 312 12.16 -0.43 4.68
C SER A 312 12.59 0.42 3.49
N THR A 313 12.21 1.70 3.45
CA THR A 313 12.44 2.62 2.33
C THR A 313 13.74 3.41 2.50
N ASP A 314 13.99 3.91 3.71
CA ASP A 314 15.13 4.79 4.02
C ASP A 314 16.01 4.28 5.18
N GLY A 315 15.63 3.18 5.84
CA GLY A 315 16.35 2.59 6.97
C GLY A 315 16.21 3.36 8.28
N ALA A 316 15.34 4.38 8.35
CA ALA A 316 15.15 5.18 9.56
C ALA A 316 14.40 4.38 10.65
N ALA A 317 14.74 4.61 11.92
CA ALA A 317 14.02 3.96 13.03
C ALA A 317 12.56 4.43 13.09
N LEU A 318 11.61 3.49 13.07
CA LEU A 318 10.18 3.78 13.25
C LEU A 318 9.88 3.94 14.74
N LEU A 319 9.51 5.13 15.18
CA LEU A 319 9.21 5.40 16.59
C LEU A 319 7.76 5.04 16.93
N ARG A 320 7.55 4.33 18.03
CA ARG A 320 6.23 3.98 18.58
C ARG A 320 6.14 4.39 20.05
N GLY A 321 4.97 4.85 20.46
CA GLY A 321 4.72 5.14 21.88
C GLY A 321 4.28 3.91 22.65
N ALA A 322 4.84 3.74 23.84
CA ALA A 322 4.20 2.99 24.91
C ALA A 322 3.70 3.95 25.98
N SER A 323 2.55 3.67 26.58
CA SER A 323 1.89 4.59 27.50
C SER A 323 1.20 3.88 28.66
N SER A 324 0.92 4.67 29.70
CA SER A 324 0.18 4.28 30.89
C SER A 324 -0.64 5.46 31.38
N ASP A 325 -1.83 5.19 31.93
CA ASP A 325 -2.71 6.20 32.53
C ASP A 325 -2.19 6.72 33.87
N THR A 326 -1.15 6.09 34.42
CA THR A 326 -0.44 6.53 35.63
C THR A 326 1.07 6.56 35.39
N TYR A 327 1.77 7.51 35.99
CA TYR A 327 3.23 7.53 35.98
C TYR A 327 3.80 6.38 36.83
N PRO A 328 4.58 5.45 36.23
CA PRO A 328 5.07 4.28 36.94
C PRO A 328 6.23 4.59 37.91
N GLY A 329 6.87 5.75 37.78
CA GLY A 329 8.14 6.04 38.46
C GLY A 329 9.28 5.16 37.95
N LEU A 330 10.47 5.33 38.53
CA LEU A 330 11.66 4.61 38.08
C LEU A 330 11.84 3.19 38.63
N ARG A 331 11.00 2.73 39.57
CA ARG A 331 11.23 1.47 40.32
C ARG A 331 10.05 0.48 40.26
N SER A 332 9.09 0.68 39.36
CA SER A 332 7.87 -0.15 39.29
C SER A 332 8.12 -1.54 38.69
N GLY A 333 7.48 -2.57 39.29
CA GLY A 333 7.51 -3.94 38.78
C GLY A 333 8.89 -4.60 38.84
N GLY A 334 9.63 -4.40 39.92
CA GLY A 334 10.98 -4.95 40.09
C GLY A 334 11.06 -6.46 39.85
N ARG A 335 12.01 -6.88 39.01
CA ARG A 335 12.37 -8.27 38.73
C ARG A 335 13.84 -8.49 39.09
N ASP A 336 14.10 -9.49 39.91
CA ASP A 336 15.48 -9.82 40.30
C ASP A 336 16.15 -10.69 39.24
N ILE A 337 17.35 -10.26 38.82
CA ILE A 337 18.21 -10.96 37.89
C ILE A 337 19.48 -11.36 38.62
N ALA A 338 19.67 -12.66 38.83
CA ALA A 338 20.87 -13.18 39.45
C ALA A 338 22.09 -12.90 38.56
N LEU A 339 23.10 -12.25 39.14
CA LEU A 339 24.40 -12.02 38.50
C LEU A 339 25.43 -12.98 39.08
N GLY A 340 26.18 -13.63 38.20
CA GLY A 340 27.31 -14.47 38.56
C GLY A 340 28.54 -13.63 38.92
N GLY A 341 29.30 -14.11 39.90
CA GLY A 341 30.63 -13.61 40.25
C GLY A 341 30.77 -13.20 41.71
N GLY A 342 31.88 -13.61 42.32
CA GLY A 342 32.34 -13.07 43.61
C GLY A 342 33.00 -11.70 43.45
N THR A 343 33.78 -11.29 44.46
CA THR A 343 34.51 -10.02 44.46
C THR A 343 35.32 -9.81 43.17
N LYS A 344 35.18 -8.63 42.55
CA LYS A 344 35.97 -8.18 41.41
C LYS A 344 36.98 -7.15 41.88
N THR A 345 38.23 -7.36 41.48
CA THR A 345 39.34 -6.47 41.78
C THR A 345 39.80 -5.79 40.50
N PHE A 346 39.87 -4.46 40.51
CA PHE A 346 40.35 -3.65 39.39
C PHE A 346 41.00 -2.37 39.91
N ARG A 347 41.69 -1.62 39.04
CA ARG A 347 42.54 -0.50 39.46
C ARG A 347 42.13 0.81 38.79
N ASN A 348 42.06 1.87 39.58
CA ASN A 348 42.18 3.24 39.09
C ASN A 348 43.68 3.51 38.79
N PRO A 349 44.09 3.71 37.53
CA PRO A 349 45.48 4.00 37.20
C PRO A 349 45.89 5.40 37.70
N ALA A 350 47.20 5.64 37.80
CA ALA A 350 47.71 6.97 38.15
C ALA A 350 47.28 8.00 37.10
N GLY A 351 46.78 9.15 37.56
CA GLY A 351 46.19 10.19 36.72
C GLY A 351 44.84 9.83 36.08
N SER A 352 44.29 8.65 36.35
CA SER A 352 43.04 8.14 35.75
C SER A 352 43.07 8.03 34.22
N VAL A 353 44.24 7.70 33.65
CA VAL A 353 44.48 7.58 32.22
C VAL A 353 44.92 6.14 31.85
N PRO A 354 44.42 5.56 30.74
CA PRO A 354 43.38 6.09 29.85
C PRO A 354 41.97 5.99 30.47
N PRO A 355 41.08 6.98 30.24
CA PRO A 355 39.72 6.95 30.75
C PRO A 355 38.82 6.07 29.88
N ALA A 356 37.90 5.31 30.49
CA ALA A 356 36.84 4.62 29.75
C ALA A 356 35.96 5.61 28.99
N ILE A 357 35.34 5.16 27.90
CA ILE A 357 34.44 5.98 27.08
C ILE A 357 33.04 5.37 27.21
N SER A 358 32.13 6.08 27.88
CA SER A 358 30.71 5.71 27.91
C SER A 358 29.89 6.56 26.95
N ALA A 359 30.00 7.89 27.06
CA ALA A 359 29.36 8.85 26.18
C ALA A 359 30.36 9.90 25.67
N VAL A 360 30.11 10.42 24.47
CA VAL A 360 30.82 11.58 23.91
C VAL A 360 29.76 12.62 23.52
N PRO A 361 29.59 13.70 24.31
CA PRO A 361 28.65 14.76 24.00
C PRO A 361 28.84 15.32 22.59
N GLY A 362 27.73 15.57 21.87
CA GLY A 362 27.75 16.16 20.53
C GLY A 362 28.09 15.21 19.37
N VAL A 363 28.46 13.95 19.65
CA VAL A 363 28.70 12.91 18.62
C VAL A 363 27.58 11.84 18.65
N GLY A 364 26.66 11.93 19.62
CA GLY A 364 25.69 10.89 19.97
C GLY A 364 24.41 10.82 19.12
N GLY A 365 23.98 11.86 18.40
CA GLY A 365 22.69 11.85 17.70
C GLY A 365 22.49 10.67 16.74
N GLY A 366 23.47 10.37 15.89
CA GLY A 366 23.45 9.18 15.02
C GLY A 366 23.84 7.90 15.76
N LEU A 367 24.76 7.99 16.73
CA LEU A 367 25.33 6.82 17.42
C LEU A 367 24.42 6.23 18.51
N ALA A 368 23.63 7.04 19.21
CA ALA A 368 22.63 6.61 20.17
C ALA A 368 21.47 5.91 19.45
N GLN A 369 21.05 6.43 18.30
CA GLN A 369 20.08 5.74 17.44
C GLN A 369 20.66 4.42 16.88
N LEU A 370 21.94 4.39 16.51
CA LEU A 370 22.65 3.16 16.13
C LEU A 370 22.82 2.16 17.29
N SER A 371 22.86 2.63 18.55
CA SER A 371 22.88 1.73 19.72
C SER A 371 21.57 0.94 19.85
N SER A 372 20.43 1.54 19.48
CA SER A 372 19.14 0.82 19.36
C SER A 372 19.12 -0.20 18.21
N LEU A 373 20.09 -0.12 17.29
CA LEU A 373 20.34 -1.05 16.19
C LEU A 373 21.55 -1.98 16.46
N GLY A 374 22.12 -1.95 17.66
CA GLY A 374 23.18 -2.87 18.07
C GLY A 374 24.63 -2.38 17.92
N VAL A 375 24.87 -1.12 17.56
CA VAL A 375 26.20 -0.57 17.31
C VAL A 375 26.53 0.51 18.36
N GLY A 376 27.55 0.29 19.20
CA GLY A 376 27.97 1.23 20.26
C GLY A 376 29.48 1.50 20.28
N LEU A 377 29.87 2.69 20.78
CA LEU A 377 31.28 3.13 20.93
C LEU A 377 31.81 2.97 22.37
N SER A 378 31.08 2.30 23.26
CA SER A 378 31.47 2.12 24.66
C SER A 378 32.76 1.30 24.77
N LEU A 379 33.78 1.83 25.45
CA LEU A 379 35.09 1.20 25.62
C LEU A 379 35.51 1.20 27.08
N ASP A 380 35.67 0.01 27.66
CA ASP A 380 36.23 -0.20 28.99
C ASP A 380 37.64 -0.83 28.89
N PHE A 381 38.64 -0.26 29.58
CA PHE A 381 40.02 -0.71 29.48
C PHE A 381 40.33 -1.92 30.40
N PRO A 382 40.99 -2.97 29.89
CA PRO A 382 41.34 -4.15 30.70
C PRO A 382 42.09 -3.78 31.99
N GLY A 383 41.67 -4.38 33.11
CA GLY A 383 42.24 -4.12 34.44
C GLY A 383 41.69 -2.90 35.17
N GLN A 384 40.85 -2.08 34.52
CA GLN A 384 40.22 -0.89 35.11
C GLN A 384 38.72 -1.05 35.39
N PHE A 385 38.16 -2.25 35.22
CA PHE A 385 36.74 -2.51 35.50
C PHE A 385 36.50 -3.91 36.08
N GLY A 386 35.41 -4.05 36.83
CA GLY A 386 34.84 -5.32 37.26
C GLY A 386 33.55 -5.61 36.49
N ARG A 387 33.40 -6.86 36.01
CA ARG A 387 32.17 -7.31 35.31
C ARG A 387 31.45 -8.42 36.08
N PHE A 388 30.13 -8.35 36.09
CA PHE A 388 29.21 -9.33 36.65
C PHE A 388 28.14 -9.64 35.60
N GLU A 389 27.85 -10.92 35.37
CA GLU A 389 27.02 -11.35 34.25
C GLU A 389 25.92 -12.30 34.69
N SER A 390 24.72 -12.11 34.14
CA SER A 390 23.62 -13.04 34.30
C SER A 390 23.81 -14.33 33.50
N ALA A 391 23.05 -15.36 33.86
CA ALA A 391 22.74 -16.45 32.93
C ALA A 391 22.02 -15.91 31.68
N PRO A 392 22.02 -16.64 30.54
CA PRO A 392 21.17 -16.26 29.41
C PRO A 392 19.73 -16.10 29.88
N LEU A 393 19.06 -15.04 29.43
CA LEU A 393 17.66 -14.79 29.77
C LEU A 393 16.75 -15.86 29.16
N ASP A 394 15.88 -16.47 29.96
CA ASP A 394 14.90 -17.44 29.46
C ASP A 394 13.78 -16.81 28.61
N SER A 395 13.58 -15.50 28.76
CA SER A 395 12.54 -14.69 28.10
C SER A 395 13.03 -13.27 27.93
N SER A 396 12.56 -12.52 26.93
CA SER A 396 12.87 -11.09 26.82
C SER A 396 12.44 -10.33 28.09
N VAL A 397 13.27 -9.38 28.52
CA VAL A 397 13.04 -8.53 29.69
C VAL A 397 13.11 -7.08 29.26
N ARG A 398 11.97 -6.39 29.28
CA ARG A 398 11.92 -4.93 29.12
C ARG A 398 12.26 -4.28 30.46
N VAL A 399 13.31 -3.49 30.48
CA VAL A 399 13.68 -2.64 31.62
C VAL A 399 13.16 -1.24 31.32
N THR A 400 12.29 -0.71 32.18
CA THR A 400 11.73 0.64 32.09
C THR A 400 11.88 1.31 33.46
N GLY A 401 12.96 2.07 33.65
CA GLY A 401 13.32 2.69 34.93
C GLY A 401 14.79 2.51 35.31
N THR A 402 15.13 2.71 36.59
CA THR A 402 16.50 2.57 37.12
C THR A 402 16.73 1.16 37.68
N PRO A 403 17.65 0.37 37.12
CA PRO A 403 18.12 -0.85 37.77
C PRO A 403 18.84 -0.52 39.08
N THR A 404 18.67 -1.36 40.09
CA THR A 404 19.34 -1.19 41.39
C THR A 404 20.12 -2.44 41.77
N VAL A 405 21.25 -2.24 42.44
CA VAL A 405 22.08 -3.33 42.94
C VAL A 405 22.73 -2.94 44.25
N THR A 406 22.75 -3.85 45.22
CA THR A 406 23.49 -3.65 46.46
C THR A 406 24.90 -4.18 46.30
N VAL A 407 25.89 -3.35 46.64
CA VAL A 407 27.31 -3.70 46.54
C VAL A 407 28.08 -3.33 47.79
N ASN A 408 29.18 -4.03 48.01
CA ASN A 408 30.19 -3.69 49.00
C ASN A 408 31.48 -3.30 48.27
N VAL A 409 31.92 -2.06 48.49
CA VAL A 409 33.10 -1.48 47.84
C VAL A 409 34.19 -1.25 48.88
N LYS A 410 35.43 -1.61 48.53
CA LYS A 410 36.63 -1.27 49.30
C LYS A 410 37.72 -0.77 48.37
N ALA A 411 38.30 0.39 48.68
CA ALA A 411 39.52 0.90 48.08
C ALA A 411 40.71 0.68 49.02
N ASP A 412 41.91 0.55 48.46
CA ASP A 412 43.13 0.62 49.26
C ASP A 412 43.42 2.08 49.70
N GLY A 413 44.01 2.25 50.88
CA GLY A 413 44.58 3.54 51.32
C GLY A 413 43.61 4.57 51.92
N ASP A 414 42.50 4.15 52.55
CA ASP A 414 41.57 5.01 53.32
C ASP A 414 41.14 6.31 52.61
N ARG A 415 40.65 6.17 51.37
CA ARG A 415 40.30 7.28 50.45
C ARG A 415 39.04 6.97 49.65
N ASP A 416 38.41 8.01 49.09
CA ASP A 416 37.22 7.88 48.24
C ASP A 416 37.44 6.89 47.08
N ALA A 417 36.47 6.01 46.84
CA ALA A 417 36.40 5.18 45.65
C ALA A 417 35.40 5.79 44.66
N VAL A 418 35.86 6.18 43.46
CA VAL A 418 34.97 6.67 42.40
C VAL A 418 34.75 5.56 41.39
N LEU A 419 33.48 5.20 41.17
CA LEU A 419 33.07 4.09 40.32
C LEU A 419 32.02 4.55 39.31
N PHE A 420 31.95 3.86 38.18
CA PHE A 420 31.01 4.15 37.11
C PHE A 420 30.23 2.88 36.74
N GLY A 421 28.96 2.83 37.12
CA GLY A 421 28.05 1.70 36.89
C GLY A 421 27.36 1.74 35.53
N LYS A 422 27.37 0.60 34.83
CA LYS A 422 26.81 0.41 33.49
C LYS A 422 26.14 -0.96 33.41
N VAL A 423 25.03 -1.06 32.67
CA VAL A 423 24.41 -2.36 32.34
C VAL A 423 24.44 -2.52 30.84
N TYR A 424 25.17 -3.52 30.37
CA TYR A 424 25.25 -3.86 28.96
C TYR A 424 24.28 -4.99 28.61
N ASP A 425 23.72 -4.89 27.41
CA ASP A 425 23.01 -5.96 26.73
C ASP A 425 24.01 -6.75 25.86
N VAL A 426 24.19 -8.04 26.16
CA VAL A 426 25.19 -8.89 25.52
C VAL A 426 24.50 -10.03 24.80
N SER A 427 24.71 -10.09 23.49
CA SER A 427 24.24 -11.17 22.61
C SER A 427 24.73 -12.57 23.03
N PRO A 428 24.05 -13.66 22.64
CA PRO A 428 24.38 -15.02 23.08
C PRO A 428 25.78 -15.47 22.63
N ASP A 429 26.26 -14.98 21.48
CA ASP A 429 27.60 -15.26 20.96
C ASP A 429 28.68 -14.31 21.51
N GLY A 430 28.28 -13.32 22.31
CA GLY A 430 29.14 -12.32 22.92
C GLY A 430 29.78 -11.32 21.96
N ARG A 431 29.42 -11.33 20.66
CA ARG A 431 30.01 -10.45 19.64
C ARG A 431 29.42 -9.06 19.68
N GLN A 432 28.13 -8.96 19.96
CA GLN A 432 27.42 -7.70 20.13
C GLN A 432 27.26 -7.39 21.61
N GLN A 433 27.74 -6.21 22.01
CA GLN A 433 27.59 -5.63 23.34
C GLN A 433 27.08 -4.19 23.18
N VAL A 434 25.90 -3.91 23.71
CA VAL A 434 25.24 -2.60 23.60
C VAL A 434 25.15 -1.99 25.00
N LEU A 435 25.56 -0.74 25.13
CA LEU A 435 25.24 0.09 26.30
C LEU A 435 23.96 0.88 25.98
N PRO A 436 22.81 0.57 26.61
CA PRO A 436 21.57 1.28 26.34
C PRO A 436 21.75 2.79 26.52
N HIS A 437 21.43 3.55 25.47
CA HIS A 437 21.54 5.02 25.42
C HIS A 437 22.93 5.60 25.76
N GLN A 438 23.99 4.79 25.80
CA GLN A 438 25.35 5.20 26.17
C GLN A 438 25.45 5.87 27.57
N LEU A 439 24.52 5.57 28.49
CA LEU A 439 24.47 6.22 29.80
C LEU A 439 25.32 5.49 30.85
N VAL A 440 25.80 6.25 31.83
CA VAL A 440 26.62 5.78 32.95
C VAL A 440 26.23 6.47 34.25
N ALA A 441 26.22 5.74 35.36
CA ALA A 441 25.95 6.29 36.69
C ALA A 441 27.25 6.36 37.50
N PRO A 442 27.69 7.56 37.92
CA PRO A 442 28.88 7.71 38.75
C PRO A 442 28.53 7.56 40.24
N TYR A 443 29.48 7.06 41.03
CA TYR A 443 29.34 6.92 42.47
C TYR A 443 30.62 7.34 43.17
N ARG A 444 30.51 8.01 44.33
CA ARG A 444 31.63 8.30 45.22
C ARG A 444 31.41 7.60 46.55
N ILE A 445 32.14 6.50 46.77
CA ILE A 445 32.08 5.76 48.03
C ILE A 445 33.15 6.32 48.98
N THR A 446 32.71 7.05 50.00
CA THR A 446 33.59 7.63 51.02
C THR A 446 34.15 6.55 51.95
N PRO A 447 35.27 6.80 52.65
CA PRO A 447 35.88 5.82 53.55
C PRO A 447 34.92 5.22 54.60
N ASP A 448 33.98 6.03 55.11
CA ASP A 448 32.99 5.59 56.10
C ASP A 448 31.86 4.70 55.51
N GLN A 449 31.66 4.73 54.19
CA GLN A 449 30.74 3.85 53.46
C GLN A 449 31.42 2.53 53.04
N GLN A 450 32.75 2.50 52.94
CA GLN A 450 33.47 1.31 52.48
C GLN A 450 33.30 0.13 53.42
N GLY A 451 33.24 -1.08 52.85
CA GLY A 451 33.03 -2.30 53.62
C GLY A 451 31.59 -2.53 54.06
N LYS A 452 30.65 -1.60 53.80
CA LYS A 452 29.22 -1.74 54.10
C LYS A 452 28.43 -1.99 52.80
N PRO A 453 27.27 -2.67 52.88
CA PRO A 453 26.34 -2.74 51.76
C PRO A 453 25.81 -1.34 51.40
N VAL A 454 25.91 -0.97 50.13
CA VAL A 454 25.39 0.28 49.57
C VAL A 454 24.51 -0.07 48.35
N GLU A 455 23.26 0.40 48.34
CA GLU A 455 22.40 0.30 47.16
C GLU A 455 22.81 1.36 46.14
N LEU A 456 23.13 0.93 44.92
CA LEU A 456 23.48 1.80 43.80
C LEU A 456 22.37 1.76 42.76
N ALA A 457 21.90 2.95 42.35
CA ALA A 457 20.95 3.13 41.26
C ALA A 457 21.69 3.37 39.95
N LEU A 458 21.45 2.54 38.94
CA LEU A 458 22.08 2.57 37.62
C LEU A 458 21.29 3.50 36.68
N PRO A 459 21.81 3.86 35.49
CA PRO A 459 21.10 4.75 34.59
C PRO A 459 19.68 4.27 34.29
N ALA A 460 18.72 5.18 34.37
CA ALA A 460 17.34 4.90 34.00
C ALA A 460 17.23 4.78 32.48
N VAL A 461 16.59 3.71 32.00
CA VAL A 461 16.47 3.38 30.55
C VAL A 461 15.11 2.75 30.25
N ASP A 462 14.66 2.82 28.99
CA ASP A 462 13.63 1.92 28.41
C ASP A 462 14.28 1.04 27.34
N HIS A 463 14.73 -0.16 27.72
CA HIS A 463 15.47 -1.06 26.82
C HIS A 463 14.97 -2.50 26.94
N GLU A 464 14.84 -3.19 25.81
CA GLU A 464 14.52 -4.63 25.79
C GLU A 464 15.79 -5.45 25.72
N PHE A 465 15.97 -6.33 26.69
CA PHE A 465 16.99 -7.37 26.65
C PHE A 465 16.36 -8.65 26.12
N ASP A 466 16.80 -9.12 24.96
CA ASP A 466 16.17 -10.24 24.25
C ASP A 466 16.37 -11.60 24.96
N ALA A 467 15.46 -12.54 24.71
CA ALA A 467 15.64 -13.92 25.16
C ALA A 467 16.97 -14.49 24.64
N GLY A 468 17.73 -15.16 25.51
CA GLY A 468 19.06 -15.69 25.23
C GLY A 468 20.21 -14.67 25.44
N HIS A 469 19.92 -13.37 25.50
CA HIS A 469 20.93 -12.35 25.85
C HIS A 469 21.31 -12.42 27.34
N ARG A 470 22.35 -11.69 27.72
CA ARG A 470 22.79 -11.54 29.11
C ARG A 470 22.85 -10.05 29.49
N LEU A 471 22.35 -9.74 30.68
CA LEU A 471 22.69 -8.49 31.36
C LEU A 471 24.11 -8.60 31.93
N ARG A 472 24.98 -7.68 31.55
CA ARG A 472 26.34 -7.53 32.08
C ARG A 472 26.45 -6.20 32.83
N LEU A 473 26.52 -6.28 34.16
CA LEU A 473 26.82 -5.14 35.03
C LEU A 473 28.33 -4.91 35.05
N VAL A 474 28.75 -3.67 34.78
CA VAL A 474 30.15 -3.25 34.82
C VAL A 474 30.29 -2.06 35.77
N PHE A 475 31.32 -2.12 36.61
CA PHE A 475 31.83 -0.96 37.34
C PHE A 475 33.23 -0.64 36.82
N SER A 476 33.43 0.51 36.20
CA SER A 476 34.75 1.02 35.82
C SER A 476 35.30 2.01 36.85
N ALA A 477 36.63 2.10 36.94
CA ALA A 477 37.32 3.06 37.82
C ALA A 477 37.50 4.44 37.20
N THR A 478 37.35 4.55 35.88
CA THR A 478 37.54 5.78 35.11
C THR A 478 36.38 5.98 34.13
N ASP A 479 36.12 7.23 33.78
CA ASP A 479 35.23 7.63 32.68
C ASP A 479 35.66 8.99 32.11
N LEU A 480 35.55 9.17 30.80
CA LEU A 480 35.92 10.39 30.10
C LEU A 480 35.09 11.60 30.54
N GLY A 481 33.79 11.40 30.80
CA GLY A 481 32.85 12.46 31.14
C GLY A 481 33.01 13.06 32.53
N TYR A 482 33.70 12.34 33.43
CA TYR A 482 33.71 12.60 34.87
C TYR A 482 35.12 12.73 35.44
N ALA A 483 35.22 13.41 36.58
CA ALA A 483 36.45 13.47 37.36
C ALA A 483 36.64 12.17 38.14
N SER A 484 37.84 11.61 38.07
CA SER A 484 38.27 10.46 38.86
C SER A 484 39.49 10.87 39.68
N PRO A 485 39.73 10.26 40.86
CA PRO A 485 40.88 10.59 41.69
C PRO A 485 42.19 10.36 40.92
N ALA A 486 43.09 11.35 40.90
CA ALA A 486 44.38 11.21 40.22
C ALA A 486 45.30 10.15 40.89
N GLU A 487 45.09 9.88 42.17
CA GLU A 487 45.88 8.87 42.89
C GLU A 487 45.49 7.45 42.49
N PRO A 488 46.46 6.55 42.24
CA PRO A 488 46.17 5.18 41.89
C PRO A 488 45.60 4.42 43.08
N ALA A 489 44.53 3.65 42.86
CA ALA A 489 43.88 2.85 43.89
C ALA A 489 43.40 1.51 43.34
N THR A 490 43.39 0.49 44.21
CA THR A 490 42.82 -0.83 43.91
C THR A 490 41.43 -0.93 44.51
N TYR A 491 40.42 -1.20 43.69
CA TYR A 491 39.03 -1.34 44.09
C TYR A 491 38.63 -2.80 44.13
N ASN A 492 37.96 -3.20 45.21
CA ASN A 492 37.32 -4.49 45.37
C ASN A 492 35.82 -4.25 45.48
N VAL A 493 35.06 -4.75 44.50
CA VAL A 493 33.59 -4.62 44.46
C VAL A 493 32.99 -6.01 44.57
N THR A 494 32.08 -6.18 45.53
CA THR A 494 31.34 -7.44 45.75
C THR A 494 29.86 -7.16 45.66
N LEU A 495 29.12 -7.97 44.89
CA LEU A 495 27.65 -7.87 44.88
C LEU A 495 27.07 -8.49 46.14
N ASP A 496 26.07 -7.84 46.72
CA ASP A 496 25.31 -8.30 47.89
C ASP A 496 23.83 -8.46 47.51
N GLY A 497 23.57 -9.29 46.51
CA GLY A 497 22.22 -9.54 46.01
C GLY A 497 22.13 -9.57 44.47
N PRO A 498 20.92 -9.75 43.94
CA PRO A 498 20.64 -9.69 42.51
C PRO A 498 20.70 -8.25 41.98
N LEU A 499 20.72 -8.12 40.66
CA LEU A 499 20.37 -6.87 39.98
C LEU A 499 18.84 -6.81 39.87
N THR A 500 18.21 -5.87 40.55
CA THR A 500 16.76 -5.66 40.46
C THR A 500 16.48 -4.70 39.31
N VAL A 501 15.72 -5.15 38.31
CA VAL A 501 15.37 -4.35 37.13
C VAL A 501 13.87 -3.98 37.14
N PRO A 502 13.51 -2.70 36.96
CA PRO A 502 12.11 -2.28 36.89
C PRO A 502 11.50 -2.63 35.53
N THR A 503 10.29 -3.20 35.51
CA THR A 503 9.62 -3.66 34.28
C THR A 503 8.40 -2.83 33.89
N ALA A 504 7.93 -1.95 34.79
CA ALA A 504 6.78 -1.06 34.59
C ALA A 504 5.60 -1.72 33.83
N PRO A 505 4.97 -2.79 34.36
CA PRO A 505 4.05 -3.65 33.61
C PRO A 505 2.78 -2.94 33.11
N ALA A 506 2.43 -1.78 33.67
CA ALA A 506 1.31 -0.96 33.20
C ALA A 506 1.61 -0.20 31.89
N VAL A 507 2.88 -0.09 31.49
CA VAL A 507 3.31 0.63 30.29
C VAL A 507 3.17 -0.28 29.07
N THR A 508 2.12 -0.06 28.31
CA THR A 508 1.79 -0.90 27.15
C THR A 508 2.12 -0.19 25.84
N THR A 509 2.73 -0.90 24.90
CA THR A 509 2.96 -0.37 23.55
C THR A 509 1.64 -0.37 22.80
N ALA A 510 1.23 0.80 22.30
CA ALA A 510 0.01 0.91 21.51
C ALA A 510 0.10 -0.04 20.29
N ALA A 511 -0.91 -0.89 20.11
CA ALA A 511 -1.03 -1.67 18.89
C ALA A 511 -1.17 -0.68 17.72
N ALA A 512 -0.39 -0.89 16.64
CA ALA A 512 -0.55 -0.07 15.45
C ALA A 512 -2.00 -0.21 14.98
N ALA A 513 -2.72 0.92 14.89
CA ALA A 513 -4.07 0.91 14.32
C ALA A 513 -3.96 0.32 12.91
N LEU A 514 -4.64 -0.81 12.69
CA LEU A 514 -4.69 -1.40 11.37
C LEU A 514 -5.28 -0.33 10.43
N PRO A 515 -4.60 0.03 9.32
CA PRO A 515 -5.08 1.15 8.56
C PRO A 515 -6.47 0.84 8.02
N TRP A 516 -7.30 1.86 7.84
CA TRP A 516 -8.74 1.69 7.58
C TRP A 516 -9.03 0.72 6.40
N TRP A 517 -8.12 0.63 5.43
CA TRP A 517 -8.19 -0.28 4.28
C TRP A 517 -8.24 -1.77 4.63
N THR A 518 -7.77 -2.17 5.81
CA THR A 518 -7.80 -3.57 6.30
C THR A 518 -9.23 -4.03 6.52
N TRP A 519 -10.11 -3.10 6.87
CA TRP A 519 -11.55 -3.31 7.01
C TRP A 519 -12.32 -2.82 5.78
N GLY A 520 -11.86 -1.72 5.16
CA GLY A 520 -12.49 -1.10 4.00
C GLY A 520 -12.45 -1.95 2.73
N LEU A 521 -11.32 -2.61 2.44
CA LEU A 521 -11.19 -3.44 1.24
C LEU A 521 -12.07 -4.70 1.29
N PRO A 522 -12.13 -5.48 2.40
CA PRO A 522 -13.07 -6.59 2.52
C PRO A 522 -14.54 -6.15 2.42
N ALA A 523 -14.92 -5.04 3.05
CA ALA A 523 -16.27 -4.51 2.97
C ALA A 523 -16.64 -4.08 1.54
N ALA A 524 -15.73 -3.38 0.85
CA ALA A 524 -15.92 -3.01 -0.56
C ALA A 524 -16.03 -4.25 -1.46
N ALA A 525 -15.20 -5.27 -1.24
CA ALA A 525 -15.26 -6.53 -1.97
C ALA A 525 -16.61 -7.26 -1.76
N LEU A 526 -17.15 -7.25 -0.53
CA LEU A 526 -18.48 -7.80 -0.23
C LEU A 526 -19.61 -7.04 -0.93
N VAL A 527 -19.55 -5.71 -0.96
CA VAL A 527 -20.54 -4.87 -1.67
C VAL A 527 -20.49 -5.14 -3.18
N ILE A 528 -19.28 -5.23 -3.75
CA ILE A 528 -19.09 -5.57 -5.18
C ILE A 528 -19.63 -6.97 -5.46
N ALA A 529 -19.33 -7.96 -4.61
CA ALA A 529 -19.84 -9.33 -4.75
C ALA A 529 -21.37 -9.38 -4.67
N ALA A 530 -21.99 -8.63 -3.75
CA ALA A 530 -23.44 -8.53 -3.63
C ALA A 530 -24.08 -7.87 -4.85
N ALA A 531 -23.49 -6.79 -5.37
CA ALA A 531 -23.93 -6.13 -6.59
C ALA A 531 -23.83 -7.06 -7.82
N LEU A 532 -22.75 -7.83 -7.93
CA LEU A 532 -22.59 -8.85 -8.97
C LEU A 532 -23.63 -9.98 -8.85
N LEU A 533 -23.93 -10.45 -7.64
CA LEU A 533 -24.94 -11.49 -7.41
C LEU A 533 -26.37 -11.02 -7.72
N ILE A 534 -26.72 -9.77 -7.37
CA ILE A 534 -28.05 -9.18 -7.64
C ILE A 534 -28.24 -8.91 -9.14
N THR A 535 -27.20 -8.45 -9.84
CA THR A 535 -27.25 -8.21 -11.29
C THR A 535 -27.21 -9.49 -12.12
N ALA A 536 -26.49 -10.53 -11.67
CA ALA A 536 -26.45 -11.85 -12.32
C ALA A 536 -27.77 -12.64 -12.19
N ARG A 537 -28.48 -12.53 -11.05
CA ARG A 537 -29.78 -13.20 -10.85
C ARG A 537 -30.91 -12.65 -11.73
N ARG A 538 -30.82 -11.41 -12.22
CA ARG A 538 -31.84 -10.83 -13.11
C ARG A 538 -31.70 -11.22 -14.58
N ARG A 539 -30.55 -11.77 -15.00
CA ARG A 539 -30.27 -12.15 -16.41
C ARG A 539 -30.49 -13.63 -16.75
N THR A 540 -30.89 -14.45 -15.78
CA THR A 540 -30.97 -15.92 -15.89
C THR A 540 -32.40 -16.48 -15.82
N ALA A 541 -33.42 -15.65 -16.06
CA ALA A 541 -34.76 -16.17 -16.34
C ALA A 541 -34.76 -16.81 -17.73
N THR A 542 -34.84 -18.15 -17.77
CA THR A 542 -34.88 -18.91 -19.03
C THR A 542 -36.20 -18.64 -19.75
N PRO A 543 -36.21 -18.20 -21.03
CA PRO A 543 -37.44 -18.12 -21.80
C PRO A 543 -38.07 -19.50 -21.91
N ALA A 544 -39.38 -19.61 -21.69
CA ALA A 544 -40.08 -20.88 -21.79
C ALA A 544 -39.94 -21.49 -23.21
N PRO A 545 -39.91 -22.84 -23.33
CA PRO A 545 -40.02 -23.51 -24.62
C PRO A 545 -41.31 -23.09 -25.33
N ASP A 546 -41.23 -22.79 -26.62
CA ASP A 546 -42.40 -22.49 -27.44
C ASP A 546 -42.97 -23.80 -28.01
N PRO A 547 -44.16 -24.26 -27.58
CA PRO A 547 -44.75 -25.51 -28.06
C PRO A 547 -45.12 -25.46 -29.55
N GLY A 548 -45.37 -24.28 -30.13
CA GLY A 548 -45.69 -24.13 -31.56
C GLY A 548 -44.50 -24.36 -32.50
N LEU A 549 -43.28 -24.42 -31.94
CA LEU A 549 -42.03 -24.60 -32.69
C LEU A 549 -41.34 -25.94 -32.34
N ALA A 550 -42.01 -26.85 -31.61
CA ALA A 550 -41.42 -28.12 -31.16
C ALA A 550 -40.93 -29.01 -32.31
N ASP A 551 -41.64 -28.99 -33.45
CA ASP A 551 -41.30 -29.77 -34.66
C ASP A 551 -40.44 -29.00 -35.67
N VAL A 552 -40.02 -27.77 -35.34
CA VAL A 552 -39.20 -26.92 -36.21
C VAL A 552 -37.73 -27.08 -35.84
N PRO A 553 -36.89 -27.67 -36.72
CA PRO A 553 -35.47 -27.86 -36.45
C PRO A 553 -34.72 -26.58 -36.09
N LEU A 554 -34.99 -25.48 -36.81
CA LEU A 554 -34.32 -24.21 -36.55
C LEU A 554 -35.21 -23.02 -36.90
N GLN A 555 -35.29 -22.07 -35.97
CA GLN A 555 -35.84 -20.74 -36.17
C GLN A 555 -34.81 -19.71 -35.69
N ILE A 556 -34.45 -18.78 -36.58
CA ILE A 556 -33.63 -17.62 -36.25
C ILE A 556 -34.48 -16.35 -36.40
N THR A 557 -34.46 -15.48 -35.40
CA THR A 557 -35.23 -14.22 -35.39
C THR A 557 -34.37 -13.04 -34.96
N GLY A 558 -34.19 -12.07 -35.85
CA GLY A 558 -33.55 -10.78 -35.57
C GLY A 558 -32.10 -10.85 -35.09
N LEU A 559 -31.36 -11.88 -35.50
CA LEU A 559 -30.05 -12.21 -34.92
C LEU A 559 -28.97 -11.19 -35.32
N SER A 560 -28.28 -10.62 -34.32
CA SER A 560 -27.20 -9.65 -34.53
C SER A 560 -25.97 -9.93 -33.67
N LYS A 561 -24.78 -9.69 -34.23
CA LYS A 561 -23.48 -9.82 -33.54
C LYS A 561 -22.46 -8.78 -33.97
N LYS A 562 -21.81 -8.14 -32.99
CA LYS A 562 -20.69 -7.21 -33.09
C LYS A 562 -19.50 -7.74 -32.30
N TYR A 563 -18.30 -7.70 -32.88
CA TYR A 563 -17.06 -8.04 -32.16
C TYR A 563 -16.38 -6.77 -31.64
N ALA A 564 -15.90 -6.82 -30.39
CA ALA A 564 -15.39 -5.65 -29.65
C ALA A 564 -14.25 -4.87 -30.34
N LYS A 565 -13.52 -5.50 -31.26
CA LYS A 565 -12.42 -4.85 -32.02
C LYS A 565 -12.87 -4.19 -33.34
N SER A 566 -14.15 -4.29 -33.72
CA SER A 566 -14.69 -3.66 -34.92
C SER A 566 -15.84 -2.74 -34.54
N VAL A 567 -15.51 -1.48 -34.30
CA VAL A 567 -16.43 -0.50 -33.71
C VAL A 567 -17.57 -0.12 -34.67
N ASP A 568 -17.46 -0.45 -35.96
CA ASP A 568 -18.47 -0.11 -36.98
C ASP A 568 -18.94 -1.27 -37.89
N ARG A 569 -18.50 -2.52 -37.68
CA ARG A 569 -18.88 -3.63 -38.56
C ARG A 569 -19.59 -4.76 -37.81
N TYR A 570 -20.88 -4.92 -38.08
CA TYR A 570 -21.64 -6.10 -37.67
C TYR A 570 -21.10 -7.33 -38.42
N ALA A 571 -20.88 -8.42 -37.70
CA ALA A 571 -20.56 -9.71 -38.32
C ALA A 571 -21.83 -10.41 -38.81
N VAL A 572 -22.94 -10.23 -38.09
CA VAL A 572 -24.30 -10.62 -38.47
C VAL A 572 -25.23 -9.50 -38.01
N ARG A 573 -26.23 -9.13 -38.82
CA ARG A 573 -27.19 -8.07 -38.50
C ARG A 573 -28.60 -8.46 -38.94
N GLU A 574 -29.52 -8.50 -37.98
CA GLU A 574 -30.96 -8.69 -38.19
C GLU A 574 -31.31 -9.94 -39.02
N LEU A 575 -30.52 -11.01 -38.90
CA LEU A 575 -30.71 -12.24 -39.67
C LEU A 575 -31.93 -13.00 -39.14
N SER A 576 -32.87 -13.35 -40.04
CA SER A 576 -34.08 -14.12 -39.69
C SER A 576 -34.41 -15.13 -40.79
N PHE A 577 -34.49 -16.42 -40.47
CA PHE A 577 -34.97 -17.48 -41.37
C PHE A 577 -35.37 -18.73 -40.57
N ARG A 578 -36.09 -19.64 -41.22
CA ARG A 578 -36.61 -20.88 -40.65
C ARG A 578 -36.19 -22.08 -41.50
N VAL A 579 -35.94 -23.21 -40.86
CA VAL A 579 -35.59 -24.48 -41.50
C VAL A 579 -36.59 -25.55 -41.07
N GLU A 580 -37.18 -26.22 -42.05
CA GLU A 580 -38.15 -27.29 -41.84
C GLU A 580 -37.47 -28.67 -41.75
N LYS A 581 -38.21 -29.64 -41.23
CA LYS A 581 -37.74 -31.02 -41.06
C LYS A 581 -37.44 -31.68 -42.41
N GLY A 582 -36.31 -32.37 -42.50
CA GLY A 582 -35.87 -33.10 -43.70
C GLY A 582 -35.25 -32.23 -44.79
N GLN A 583 -35.06 -30.94 -44.54
CA GLN A 583 -34.35 -30.06 -45.47
C GLN A 583 -32.84 -30.27 -45.38
N VAL A 584 -32.19 -30.29 -46.55
CA VAL A 584 -30.76 -30.00 -46.67
C VAL A 584 -30.63 -28.54 -47.07
N LEU A 585 -30.17 -27.70 -46.14
CA LEU A 585 -30.07 -26.25 -46.30
C LEU A 585 -28.62 -25.83 -46.56
N GLY A 586 -28.38 -25.13 -47.67
CA GLY A 586 -27.11 -24.49 -47.98
C GLY A 586 -27.07 -23.04 -47.51
N LEU A 587 -26.18 -22.72 -46.56
CA LEU A 587 -25.84 -21.35 -46.20
C LEU A 587 -24.74 -20.86 -47.14
N LEU A 588 -25.10 -19.96 -48.05
CA LEU A 588 -24.27 -19.54 -49.17
C LEU A 588 -23.88 -18.06 -49.06
N GLY A 589 -22.64 -17.72 -49.37
CA GLY A 589 -22.17 -16.33 -49.35
C GLY A 589 -20.65 -16.24 -49.45
N PRO A 590 -20.07 -15.08 -49.81
CA PRO A 590 -18.64 -14.90 -49.88
C PRO A 590 -17.98 -15.03 -48.49
N ASN A 591 -16.65 -15.18 -48.47
CA ASN A 591 -15.90 -15.17 -47.23
C ASN A 591 -16.12 -13.84 -46.48
N GLY A 592 -16.48 -13.92 -45.20
CA GLY A 592 -16.85 -12.75 -44.40
C GLY A 592 -18.33 -12.35 -44.47
N ALA A 593 -19.20 -13.12 -45.12
CA ALA A 593 -20.66 -12.89 -45.12
C ALA A 593 -21.36 -13.15 -43.77
N GLY A 594 -20.66 -13.67 -42.76
CA GLY A 594 -21.21 -13.96 -41.44
C GLY A 594 -21.65 -15.41 -41.20
N LYS A 595 -21.37 -16.34 -42.13
CA LYS A 595 -21.76 -17.76 -42.07
C LYS A 595 -21.27 -18.47 -40.80
N THR A 596 -19.96 -18.58 -40.63
CA THR A 596 -19.33 -19.21 -39.45
C THR A 596 -19.76 -18.54 -38.14
N THR A 597 -19.90 -17.20 -38.11
CA THR A 597 -20.41 -16.49 -36.93
C THR A 597 -21.84 -16.89 -36.59
N THR A 598 -22.71 -17.06 -37.60
CA THR A 598 -24.07 -17.56 -37.42
C THR A 598 -24.09 -18.98 -36.89
N LEU A 599 -23.28 -19.89 -37.47
CA LEU A 599 -23.20 -21.28 -37.02
C LEU A 599 -22.66 -21.39 -35.58
N ARG A 600 -21.65 -20.60 -35.21
CA ARG A 600 -21.13 -20.53 -33.83
C ARG A 600 -22.19 -20.07 -32.82
N MET A 601 -23.05 -19.12 -33.21
CA MET A 601 -24.17 -18.69 -32.36
C MET A 601 -25.23 -19.78 -32.22
N LEU A 602 -25.53 -20.52 -33.28
CA LEU A 602 -26.48 -21.64 -33.27
C LEU A 602 -26.03 -22.78 -32.34
N MET A 603 -24.73 -23.05 -32.26
CA MET A 603 -24.19 -24.04 -31.32
C MET A 603 -24.05 -23.51 -29.88
N GLY A 604 -24.38 -22.24 -29.62
CA GLY A 604 -24.16 -21.60 -28.32
C GLY A 604 -22.69 -21.39 -27.97
N LEU A 605 -21.76 -21.45 -28.93
CA LEU A 605 -20.33 -21.14 -28.71
C LEU A 605 -20.10 -19.63 -28.55
N ILE A 606 -20.97 -18.81 -29.15
CA ILE A 606 -20.95 -17.35 -29.06
C ILE A 606 -22.37 -16.86 -28.75
N THR A 607 -22.52 -15.96 -27.77
CA THR A 607 -23.81 -15.34 -27.46
C THR A 607 -24.12 -14.21 -28.46
N PRO A 608 -25.33 -14.17 -29.05
CA PRO A 608 -25.75 -13.02 -29.86
C PRO A 608 -25.89 -11.76 -29.00
N ASP A 609 -25.71 -10.59 -29.62
CA ASP A 609 -25.93 -9.32 -28.91
C ASP A 609 -27.41 -8.92 -28.93
N GLU A 610 -28.13 -9.26 -30.01
CA GLU A 610 -29.57 -9.10 -30.17
C GLU A 610 -30.17 -10.27 -30.95
N GLY A 611 -31.48 -10.47 -30.82
CA GLY A 611 -32.23 -11.57 -31.44
C GLY A 611 -32.15 -12.88 -30.66
N GLU A 612 -32.80 -13.92 -31.20
CA GLU A 612 -32.81 -15.25 -30.60
C GLU A 612 -32.73 -16.37 -31.65
N ILE A 613 -32.22 -17.53 -31.22
CA ILE A 613 -32.19 -18.77 -31.99
C ILE A 613 -32.98 -19.80 -31.19
N ARG A 614 -33.94 -20.47 -31.83
CA ARG A 614 -34.69 -21.58 -31.26
C ARG A 614 -34.49 -22.84 -32.09
N VAL A 615 -34.23 -23.95 -31.40
CA VAL A 615 -34.12 -25.29 -31.98
C VAL A 615 -35.17 -26.15 -31.29
N PHE A 616 -36.08 -26.77 -32.04
CA PHE A 616 -37.22 -27.53 -31.51
C PHE A 616 -37.99 -26.76 -30.40
N GLY A 617 -38.23 -25.46 -30.63
CA GLY A 617 -38.91 -24.54 -29.70
C GLY A 617 -38.10 -24.07 -28.49
N GLN A 618 -36.90 -24.61 -28.27
CA GLN A 618 -36.03 -24.24 -27.15
C GLN A 618 -35.00 -23.19 -27.54
N ALA A 619 -34.86 -22.13 -26.73
CA ALA A 619 -33.87 -21.09 -26.95
C ALA A 619 -32.43 -21.60 -26.76
N ILE A 620 -31.57 -21.33 -27.74
CA ILE A 620 -30.16 -21.69 -27.72
C ILE A 620 -29.38 -20.72 -26.83
N ARG A 621 -28.52 -21.29 -26.00
CA ARG A 621 -27.56 -20.59 -25.13
C ARG A 621 -26.43 -21.56 -24.78
N PRO A 622 -25.26 -21.08 -24.32
CA PRO A 622 -24.18 -21.95 -23.87
C PRO A 622 -24.69 -23.00 -22.87
N GLY A 623 -24.53 -24.29 -23.22
CA GLY A 623 -24.98 -25.43 -22.38
C GLY A 623 -26.48 -25.74 -22.41
N ALA A 624 -27.25 -25.25 -23.38
CA ALA A 624 -28.68 -25.57 -23.49
C ALA A 624 -28.91 -27.09 -23.71
N PRO A 625 -29.85 -27.75 -22.99
CA PRO A 625 -30.12 -29.18 -23.14
C PRO A 625 -30.46 -29.62 -24.56
N VAL A 626 -31.12 -28.76 -25.35
CA VAL A 626 -31.46 -29.03 -26.76
C VAL A 626 -30.25 -29.27 -27.65
N LEU A 627 -29.06 -28.78 -27.27
CA LEU A 627 -27.82 -29.02 -28.03
C LEU A 627 -27.46 -30.52 -28.09
N SER A 628 -27.99 -31.35 -27.19
CA SER A 628 -27.86 -32.81 -27.29
C SER A 628 -28.53 -33.41 -28.54
N ARG A 629 -29.48 -32.69 -29.15
CA ARG A 629 -30.16 -33.04 -30.41
C ARG A 629 -29.51 -32.40 -31.63
N VAL A 630 -28.38 -31.70 -31.46
CA VAL A 630 -27.66 -31.01 -32.53
C VAL A 630 -26.26 -31.61 -32.66
N GLY A 631 -25.96 -32.13 -33.84
CA GLY A 631 -24.62 -32.54 -34.25
C GLY A 631 -23.92 -31.41 -34.97
N ALA A 632 -22.65 -31.15 -34.68
CA ALA A 632 -21.94 -30.07 -35.35
C ALA A 632 -20.48 -30.37 -35.67
N PHE A 633 -20.06 -29.88 -36.84
CA PHE A 633 -18.68 -29.82 -37.28
C PHE A 633 -18.35 -28.40 -37.72
N VAL A 634 -17.62 -27.66 -36.89
CA VAL A 634 -17.23 -26.27 -37.13
C VAL A 634 -15.75 -26.10 -36.73
N GLU A 635 -14.94 -25.43 -37.56
CA GLU A 635 -13.52 -25.14 -37.33
C GLU A 635 -12.51 -26.32 -37.34
N GLY A 636 -12.73 -27.30 -38.21
CA GLY A 636 -11.75 -28.36 -38.45
C GLY A 636 -11.68 -29.39 -37.31
N ALA A 637 -11.15 -30.57 -37.61
CA ALA A 637 -11.29 -31.71 -36.72
C ALA A 637 -10.10 -31.82 -35.75
N GLY A 638 -10.31 -31.54 -34.46
CA GLY A 638 -9.32 -31.61 -33.39
C GLY A 638 -9.02 -33.02 -32.89
N PHE A 639 -8.69 -33.95 -33.79
CA PHE A 639 -8.41 -35.34 -33.42
C PHE A 639 -7.03 -35.55 -32.82
N LEU A 640 -6.90 -36.50 -31.90
CA LEU A 640 -5.63 -36.98 -31.39
C LEU A 640 -4.95 -37.87 -32.45
N PRO A 641 -3.83 -37.44 -33.06
CA PRO A 641 -3.30 -38.05 -34.27
C PRO A 641 -2.70 -39.44 -34.04
N HIS A 642 -2.32 -39.77 -32.80
CA HIS A 642 -1.74 -41.06 -32.44
C HIS A 642 -2.80 -42.13 -32.11
N LEU A 643 -4.05 -41.74 -31.88
CA LEU A 643 -5.17 -42.65 -31.63
C LEU A 643 -5.82 -43.12 -32.93
N SER A 644 -6.46 -44.29 -32.89
CA SER A 644 -7.27 -44.78 -34.01
C SER A 644 -8.52 -43.91 -34.21
N GLY A 645 -9.13 -43.99 -35.39
CA GLY A 645 -10.38 -43.27 -35.67
C GLY A 645 -11.47 -43.64 -34.66
N ARG A 646 -11.63 -44.94 -34.36
CA ARG A 646 -12.60 -45.42 -33.36
C ARG A 646 -12.32 -44.91 -31.95
N ALA A 647 -11.06 -44.95 -31.52
CA ALA A 647 -10.68 -44.47 -30.18
C ALA A 647 -10.92 -42.97 -30.01
N ASN A 648 -10.80 -42.16 -31.07
CA ASN A 648 -11.16 -40.75 -31.03
C ASN A 648 -12.67 -40.54 -30.83
N LEU A 649 -13.52 -41.33 -31.51
CA LEU A 649 -14.98 -41.24 -31.36
C LEU A 649 -15.43 -41.69 -29.96
N ASP A 650 -14.87 -42.79 -29.46
CA ASP A 650 -15.15 -43.29 -28.11
C ASP A 650 -14.79 -42.25 -27.04
N LEU A 651 -13.60 -41.65 -27.16
CA LEU A 651 -13.13 -40.61 -26.25
C LEU A 651 -14.01 -39.36 -26.30
N TYR A 652 -14.40 -38.93 -27.50
CA TYR A 652 -15.30 -37.79 -27.67
C TYR A 652 -16.65 -38.04 -27.00
N TRP A 653 -17.25 -39.22 -27.21
CA TRP A 653 -18.52 -39.57 -26.58
C TRP A 653 -18.42 -39.61 -25.05
N GLN A 654 -17.38 -40.23 -24.51
CA GLN A 654 -17.13 -40.26 -23.06
C GLN A 654 -17.03 -38.87 -22.46
N ALA A 655 -16.40 -37.91 -23.16
CA ALA A 655 -16.29 -36.53 -22.70
C ALA A 655 -17.64 -35.79 -22.61
N THR A 656 -18.68 -36.25 -23.33
CA THR A 656 -20.02 -35.68 -23.21
C THR A 656 -20.74 -36.08 -21.91
N GLY A 657 -20.27 -37.13 -21.22
CA GLY A 657 -20.91 -37.67 -20.02
C GLY A 657 -22.23 -38.40 -20.27
N ARG A 658 -22.60 -38.65 -21.54
CA ARG A 658 -23.84 -39.35 -21.94
C ARG A 658 -23.65 -40.89 -21.86
N PRO A 659 -24.74 -41.66 -21.66
CA PRO A 659 -24.68 -43.12 -21.66
C PRO A 659 -24.08 -43.69 -22.95
N ALA A 660 -23.28 -44.75 -22.86
CA ALA A 660 -22.59 -45.33 -24.03
C ALA A 660 -23.55 -45.94 -25.07
N GLU A 661 -24.72 -46.41 -24.62
CA GLU A 661 -25.78 -46.97 -25.48
C GLU A 661 -26.39 -45.94 -26.44
N ASP A 662 -26.41 -44.66 -26.06
CA ASP A 662 -26.94 -43.57 -26.86
C ASP A 662 -25.94 -43.09 -27.92
N ALA A 663 -24.75 -43.68 -28.05
CA ALA A 663 -23.69 -43.17 -28.91
C ALA A 663 -23.95 -43.43 -30.41
N HIS A 664 -24.67 -44.51 -30.74
CA HIS A 664 -24.94 -44.95 -32.12
C HIS A 664 -23.70 -44.96 -33.03
N ILE A 665 -22.53 -45.32 -32.47
CA ILE A 665 -21.23 -45.23 -33.15
C ILE A 665 -21.21 -46.06 -34.44
N ASP A 666 -21.73 -47.29 -34.41
CA ASP A 666 -21.69 -48.17 -35.59
C ASP A 666 -22.57 -47.64 -36.74
N GLU A 667 -23.76 -47.08 -36.43
CA GLU A 667 -24.65 -46.44 -37.42
C GLU A 667 -24.01 -45.19 -38.03
N ALA A 668 -23.39 -44.33 -37.21
CA ALA A 668 -22.66 -43.16 -37.68
C ALA A 668 -21.47 -43.53 -38.59
N LEU A 669 -20.78 -44.62 -38.27
CA LEU A 669 -19.64 -45.13 -39.06
C LEU A 669 -20.06 -45.76 -40.40
N GLU A 670 -21.20 -46.46 -40.42
CA GLU A 670 -21.80 -46.99 -41.65
C GLU A 670 -22.15 -45.84 -42.62
N ILE A 671 -22.79 -44.78 -42.12
CA ILE A 671 -23.17 -43.62 -42.92
C ILE A 671 -21.93 -42.88 -43.46
N ALA A 672 -20.92 -42.69 -42.60
CA ALA A 672 -19.68 -41.97 -42.95
C ALA A 672 -18.77 -42.76 -43.92
N GLY A 673 -18.90 -44.09 -44.01
CA GLY A 673 -18.21 -44.90 -45.01
C GLY A 673 -16.68 -44.92 -44.88
N LEU A 674 -16.15 -45.16 -43.66
CA LEU A 674 -14.71 -45.21 -43.37
C LEU A 674 -14.10 -46.62 -43.41
N GLY A 675 -14.91 -47.68 -43.34
CA GLY A 675 -14.48 -49.08 -43.45
C GLY A 675 -13.32 -49.46 -42.51
N ASP A 676 -12.38 -50.28 -43.01
CA ASP A 676 -11.22 -50.79 -42.25
C ASP A 676 -10.22 -49.68 -41.83
N ALA A 677 -10.40 -48.44 -42.29
CA ALA A 677 -9.55 -47.34 -41.87
C ALA A 677 -9.65 -47.03 -40.38
N LEU A 678 -10.76 -47.37 -39.74
CA LEU A 678 -11.07 -46.99 -38.35
C LEU A 678 -10.09 -47.55 -37.31
N ALA A 679 -9.47 -48.70 -37.60
CA ALA A 679 -8.47 -49.30 -36.73
C ALA A 679 -7.09 -48.61 -36.83
N ARG A 680 -6.85 -47.81 -37.88
CA ARG A 680 -5.58 -47.11 -38.12
C ARG A 680 -5.53 -45.77 -37.39
N ALA A 681 -4.33 -45.36 -36.98
CA ALA A 681 -4.09 -44.07 -36.33
C ALA A 681 -4.44 -42.90 -37.27
N VAL A 682 -5.10 -41.87 -36.73
CA VAL A 682 -5.60 -40.71 -37.50
C VAL A 682 -4.47 -39.94 -38.21
N ARG A 683 -3.23 -39.99 -37.73
CA ARG A 683 -2.06 -39.40 -38.43
C ARG A 683 -1.84 -39.96 -39.85
N THR A 684 -2.37 -41.14 -40.14
CA THR A 684 -2.26 -41.80 -41.45
C THR A 684 -3.41 -41.44 -42.40
N TYR A 685 -4.38 -40.65 -41.94
CA TYR A 685 -5.58 -40.34 -42.71
C TYR A 685 -5.32 -39.21 -43.70
N SER A 686 -5.85 -39.34 -44.91
CA SER A 686 -5.94 -38.22 -45.85
C SER A 686 -6.85 -37.12 -45.30
N GLN A 687 -6.85 -35.95 -45.93
CA GLN A 687 -7.76 -34.86 -45.56
C GLN A 687 -9.24 -35.28 -45.66
N GLY A 688 -9.64 -35.96 -46.74
CA GLY A 688 -11.00 -36.49 -46.88
C GLY A 688 -11.38 -37.57 -45.86
N MET A 689 -10.43 -38.40 -45.43
CA MET A 689 -10.68 -39.36 -44.34
C MET A 689 -10.85 -38.66 -42.99
N ARG A 690 -10.09 -37.60 -42.71
CA ARG A 690 -10.24 -36.80 -41.48
C ARG A 690 -11.59 -36.07 -41.45
N GLN A 691 -12.03 -35.50 -42.57
CA GLN A 691 -13.34 -34.84 -42.65
C GLN A 691 -14.50 -35.84 -42.50
N ARG A 692 -14.42 -37.03 -43.10
CA ARG A 692 -15.41 -38.09 -42.87
C ARG A 692 -15.47 -38.53 -41.41
N LEU A 693 -14.32 -38.66 -40.74
CA LEU A 693 -14.28 -38.97 -39.31
C LEU A 693 -14.91 -37.84 -38.48
N ALA A 694 -14.70 -36.57 -38.86
CA ALA A 694 -15.30 -35.42 -38.19
C ALA A 694 -16.83 -35.41 -38.31
N ILE A 695 -17.34 -35.79 -39.47
CA ILE A 695 -18.78 -35.92 -39.69
C ILE A 695 -19.34 -37.12 -38.94
N ALA A 696 -18.64 -38.26 -38.91
CA ALA A 696 -19.02 -39.38 -38.04
C ALA A 696 -19.10 -38.96 -36.56
N GLN A 697 -18.14 -38.15 -36.09
CA GLN A 697 -18.16 -37.58 -34.75
C GLN A 697 -19.38 -36.67 -34.52
N ALA A 698 -19.73 -35.83 -35.50
CA ALA A 698 -20.91 -34.97 -35.43
C ALA A 698 -22.24 -35.74 -35.51
N MET A 699 -22.23 -36.96 -36.06
CA MET A 699 -23.39 -37.86 -36.15
C MET A 699 -23.60 -38.72 -34.90
N LEU A 700 -22.66 -38.75 -33.93
CA LEU A 700 -22.82 -39.54 -32.72
C LEU A 700 -24.09 -39.14 -31.95
N GLY A 701 -24.86 -40.14 -31.53
CA GLY A 701 -26.19 -39.96 -30.95
C GLY A 701 -27.30 -39.60 -31.94
N MET A 702 -27.03 -39.72 -33.25
CA MET A 702 -27.97 -39.52 -34.35
C MET A 702 -28.84 -38.26 -34.22
N PRO A 703 -28.23 -37.07 -34.08
CA PRO A 703 -28.94 -35.83 -33.83
C PRO A 703 -29.93 -35.47 -34.94
N ASP A 704 -31.07 -34.90 -34.57
CA ASP A 704 -32.13 -34.50 -35.50
C ASP A 704 -31.71 -33.35 -36.44
N LEU A 705 -30.75 -32.54 -36.00
CA LEU A 705 -30.16 -31.44 -36.77
C LEU A 705 -28.63 -31.58 -36.84
N LEU A 706 -28.08 -31.67 -38.05
CA LEU A 706 -26.64 -31.73 -38.30
C LEU A 706 -26.15 -30.45 -38.95
N ILE A 707 -25.07 -29.85 -38.43
CA ILE A 707 -24.53 -28.57 -38.89
C ILE A 707 -23.07 -28.73 -39.31
N LEU A 708 -22.75 -28.40 -40.55
CA LEU A 708 -21.44 -28.60 -41.15
C LEU A 708 -20.91 -27.29 -41.73
N ASP A 709 -19.80 -26.78 -41.21
CA ASP A 709 -19.14 -25.57 -41.75
C ASP A 709 -18.04 -25.96 -42.76
N GLU A 710 -18.25 -25.63 -44.03
CA GLU A 710 -17.33 -25.86 -45.15
C GLU A 710 -16.78 -27.31 -45.20
N PRO A 711 -17.65 -28.35 -45.16
CA PRO A 711 -17.25 -29.75 -45.01
C PRO A 711 -16.45 -30.32 -46.19
N THR A 712 -16.43 -29.62 -47.32
CA THR A 712 -15.77 -30.03 -48.58
C THR A 712 -14.51 -29.25 -48.89
N ASN A 713 -14.13 -28.31 -48.02
CA ASN A 713 -12.98 -27.45 -48.26
C ASN A 713 -11.67 -28.27 -48.33
N GLY A 714 -10.91 -28.08 -49.41
CA GLY A 714 -9.65 -28.77 -49.67
C GLY A 714 -9.77 -30.25 -50.01
N LEU A 715 -10.93 -30.70 -50.50
CA LEU A 715 -11.13 -32.05 -51.04
C LEU A 715 -11.03 -32.08 -52.57
N ASP A 716 -10.53 -33.21 -53.09
CA ASP A 716 -10.54 -33.48 -54.53
C ASP A 716 -11.98 -33.80 -55.01
N PRO A 717 -12.33 -33.59 -56.30
CA PRO A 717 -13.69 -33.80 -56.81
C PRO A 717 -14.35 -35.16 -56.47
N PRO A 718 -13.63 -36.30 -56.51
CA PRO A 718 -14.22 -37.58 -56.07
C PRO A 718 -14.60 -37.60 -54.58
N GLN A 719 -13.77 -36.98 -53.73
CA GLN A 719 -14.01 -36.91 -52.27
C GLN A 719 -15.18 -35.97 -51.94
N ILE A 720 -15.36 -34.88 -52.70
CA ILE A 720 -16.52 -33.99 -52.60
C ILE A 720 -17.82 -34.75 -52.93
N ARG A 721 -17.81 -35.59 -53.98
CA ARG A 721 -18.97 -36.42 -54.34
C ARG A 721 -19.29 -37.44 -53.24
N GLU A 722 -18.29 -38.13 -52.71
CA GLU A 722 -18.48 -39.06 -51.57
C GLU A 722 -19.06 -38.33 -50.36
N MET A 723 -18.56 -37.13 -50.05
CA MET A 723 -19.04 -36.32 -48.92
C MET A 723 -20.50 -35.92 -49.08
N ARG A 724 -20.88 -35.52 -50.30
CA ARG A 724 -22.27 -35.23 -50.64
C ARG A 724 -23.18 -36.42 -50.40
N ASP A 725 -22.77 -37.61 -50.85
CA ASP A 725 -23.57 -38.82 -50.67
C ASP A 725 -23.79 -39.13 -49.18
N VAL A 726 -22.80 -38.88 -48.31
CA VAL A 726 -22.93 -39.00 -46.85
C VAL A 726 -24.01 -38.05 -46.30
N MET A 727 -23.99 -36.77 -46.71
CA MET A 727 -24.98 -35.78 -46.27
C MET A 727 -26.39 -36.10 -46.74
N ILE A 728 -26.54 -36.52 -48.00
CA ILE A 728 -27.83 -36.92 -48.58
C ILE A 728 -28.38 -38.17 -47.88
N ARG A 729 -27.54 -39.19 -47.63
CA ARG A 729 -27.96 -40.41 -46.90
C ARG A 729 -28.42 -40.09 -45.48
N TYR A 730 -27.74 -39.18 -44.79
CA TYR A 730 -28.16 -38.76 -43.45
C TYR A 730 -29.51 -38.05 -43.46
N ALA A 731 -29.72 -37.15 -44.43
CA ALA A 731 -30.98 -36.42 -44.59
C ALA A 731 -32.15 -37.31 -45.02
N ALA A 732 -31.89 -38.34 -45.84
CA ALA A 732 -32.91 -39.32 -46.29
C ALA A 732 -33.59 -40.06 -45.12
N GLY A 733 -32.95 -40.13 -43.95
CA GLY A 733 -33.53 -40.62 -42.70
C GLY A 733 -34.53 -39.67 -42.02
N GLY A 734 -34.93 -38.57 -42.67
CA GLY A 734 -35.87 -37.58 -42.14
C GLY A 734 -35.24 -36.53 -41.20
N ARG A 735 -33.91 -36.46 -41.17
CA ARG A 735 -33.09 -35.55 -40.35
C ARG A 735 -32.73 -34.31 -41.15
N THR A 736 -32.52 -33.16 -40.49
CA THR A 736 -32.20 -31.89 -41.16
C THR A 736 -30.70 -31.66 -41.17
N VAL A 737 -30.15 -31.19 -42.30
CA VAL A 737 -28.72 -30.91 -42.45
C VAL A 737 -28.53 -29.47 -42.91
N ILE A 738 -27.68 -28.71 -42.22
CA ILE A 738 -27.28 -27.36 -42.59
C ILE A 738 -25.81 -27.38 -42.98
N VAL A 739 -25.51 -26.93 -44.19
CA VAL A 739 -24.15 -26.88 -44.73
C VAL A 739 -23.81 -25.45 -45.09
N SER A 740 -22.70 -24.94 -44.58
CA SER A 740 -22.09 -23.69 -45.07
C SER A 740 -21.09 -24.03 -46.17
N SER A 741 -21.24 -23.43 -47.34
CA SER A 741 -20.30 -23.58 -48.46
C SER A 741 -20.19 -22.27 -49.25
N HIS A 742 -19.04 -22.05 -49.87
CA HIS A 742 -18.82 -20.98 -50.86
C HIS A 742 -18.79 -21.52 -52.30
N LEU A 743 -18.88 -22.85 -52.49
CA LEU A 743 -18.85 -23.51 -53.78
C LEU A 743 -20.27 -23.74 -54.30
N LEU A 744 -20.68 -22.90 -55.27
CA LEU A 744 -22.05 -22.89 -55.81
C LEU A 744 -22.46 -24.22 -56.47
N SER A 745 -21.52 -24.83 -57.19
CA SER A 745 -21.74 -26.11 -57.88
C SER A 745 -21.98 -27.29 -56.93
N GLU A 746 -21.45 -27.22 -55.72
CA GLU A 746 -21.68 -28.24 -54.71
C GLU A 746 -23.07 -28.11 -54.11
N VAL A 747 -23.42 -26.89 -53.75
CA VAL A 747 -24.68 -26.50 -53.12
C VAL A 747 -25.88 -26.79 -54.03
N GLU A 748 -25.77 -26.54 -55.34
CA GLU A 748 -26.80 -26.88 -56.32
C GLU A 748 -27.11 -28.38 -56.36
N GLN A 749 -26.11 -29.22 -56.14
CA GLN A 749 -26.21 -30.67 -56.28
C GLN A 749 -26.53 -31.39 -54.96
N SER A 750 -26.32 -30.75 -53.81
CA SER A 750 -26.47 -31.36 -52.48
C SER A 750 -27.63 -30.79 -51.66
N CYS A 751 -28.03 -29.54 -51.89
CA CYS A 751 -29.03 -28.85 -51.08
C CYS A 751 -30.41 -28.86 -51.72
N THR A 752 -31.44 -28.86 -50.88
CA THR A 752 -32.84 -28.67 -51.28
C THR A 752 -33.26 -27.20 -51.22
N HIS A 753 -32.70 -26.45 -50.27
CA HIS A 753 -33.01 -25.06 -49.97
C HIS A 753 -31.73 -24.28 -49.73
N LEU A 754 -31.73 -22.98 -50.01
CA LEU A 754 -30.60 -22.08 -49.82
C LEU A 754 -30.98 -20.87 -48.97
N VAL A 755 -29.98 -20.38 -48.24
CA VAL A 755 -29.98 -19.08 -47.57
C VAL A 755 -28.74 -18.33 -48.07
N VAL A 756 -28.96 -17.29 -48.87
CA VAL A 756 -27.90 -16.44 -49.40
C VAL A 756 -27.64 -15.28 -48.44
N MET A 757 -26.40 -15.13 -48.00
CA MET A 757 -25.94 -14.08 -47.09
C MET A 757 -24.89 -13.20 -47.75
N ASP A 758 -24.98 -11.88 -47.53
CA ASP A 758 -23.92 -10.92 -47.84
C ASP A 758 -23.74 -9.94 -46.68
N ARG A 759 -22.47 -9.62 -46.36
CA ARG A 759 -22.08 -8.66 -45.31
C ARG A 759 -22.87 -8.78 -43.99
N GLY A 760 -23.18 -10.01 -43.56
CA GLY A 760 -23.87 -10.29 -42.30
C GLY A 760 -25.40 -10.23 -42.37
N ARG A 761 -26.00 -10.04 -43.55
CA ARG A 761 -27.46 -9.94 -43.74
C ARG A 761 -27.99 -11.03 -44.66
N LEU A 762 -29.29 -11.32 -44.53
CA LEU A 762 -30.02 -12.17 -45.47
C LEU A 762 -30.26 -11.43 -46.79
N VAL A 763 -29.90 -12.06 -47.91
CA VAL A 763 -30.23 -11.57 -49.26
C VAL A 763 -31.50 -12.27 -49.76
N GLN A 764 -31.50 -13.61 -49.74
CA GLN A 764 -32.64 -14.42 -50.19
C GLN A 764 -32.63 -15.79 -49.50
N ALA A 765 -33.81 -16.39 -49.29
CA ALA A 765 -33.96 -17.77 -48.82
C ALA A 765 -35.08 -18.49 -49.57
N GLY A 766 -34.89 -19.75 -49.95
CA GLY A 766 -35.90 -20.55 -50.65
C GLY A 766 -35.35 -21.85 -51.28
N PRO A 767 -36.19 -22.62 -51.98
CA PRO A 767 -35.77 -23.81 -52.74
C PRO A 767 -34.72 -23.48 -53.80
N VAL A 768 -33.75 -24.37 -54.05
CA VAL A 768 -32.68 -24.16 -55.04
C VAL A 768 -33.25 -23.85 -56.44
N ALA A 769 -34.33 -24.54 -56.82
CA ALA A 769 -34.96 -24.39 -58.14
C ALA A 769 -35.56 -22.98 -58.38
N GLU A 770 -36.00 -22.30 -57.32
CA GLU A 770 -36.55 -20.93 -57.43
C GLU A 770 -35.45 -19.88 -57.59
N ILE A 771 -34.25 -20.15 -57.07
CA ILE A 771 -33.10 -19.23 -57.10
C ILE A 771 -32.32 -19.36 -58.42
N THR A 772 -32.35 -20.53 -59.09
CA THR A 772 -31.55 -20.83 -60.29
C THR A 772 -32.18 -20.46 -61.64
N GLY A 773 -33.50 -20.20 -61.69
CA GLY A 773 -34.21 -19.80 -62.92
C GLY A 773 -34.46 -20.94 -63.93
N SER A 774 -35.55 -20.82 -64.71
CA SER A 774 -36.03 -21.84 -65.67
C SER A 774 -35.12 -21.96 -66.90
N GLY A 775 -34.81 -23.20 -67.31
CA GLY A 775 -33.78 -23.55 -68.31
C GLY A 775 -34.09 -23.23 -69.79
N ASP A 776 -34.66 -22.06 -70.07
CA ASP A 776 -35.09 -21.62 -71.41
C ASP A 776 -34.01 -20.79 -72.15
N MET A 777 -32.84 -20.62 -71.54
CA MET A 777 -31.68 -19.92 -72.11
C MET A 777 -30.75 -20.88 -72.85
N ILE A 778 -30.52 -20.61 -74.12
CA ILE A 778 -29.61 -21.35 -75.01
C ILE A 778 -28.43 -20.44 -75.39
N LEU A 779 -27.22 -20.95 -75.26
CA LEU A 779 -26.02 -20.32 -75.79
C LEU A 779 -25.75 -20.85 -77.21
N VAL A 780 -25.65 -19.95 -78.17
CA VAL A 780 -25.25 -20.20 -79.55
C VAL A 780 -23.87 -19.59 -79.77
N THR A 781 -22.88 -20.37 -80.16
CA THR A 781 -21.55 -19.87 -80.52
C THR A 781 -21.43 -19.75 -82.04
N THR A 782 -20.77 -18.69 -82.51
CA THR A 782 -20.58 -18.40 -83.94
C THR A 782 -19.09 -18.34 -84.30
N ALA A 783 -18.75 -18.59 -85.57
CA ALA A 783 -17.37 -18.51 -86.05
C ALA A 783 -16.87 -17.07 -86.10
N ASP A 784 -17.76 -16.17 -86.55
CA ASP A 784 -17.50 -14.74 -86.69
C ASP A 784 -18.15 -13.94 -85.56
N GLU A 785 -17.70 -12.71 -85.38
CA GLU A 785 -18.27 -11.80 -84.38
C GLU A 785 -19.72 -11.44 -84.73
N VAL A 786 -20.61 -11.59 -83.76
CA VAL A 786 -22.03 -11.30 -83.92
C VAL A 786 -22.22 -9.79 -83.89
N SER A 787 -22.72 -9.19 -84.97
CA SER A 787 -23.08 -7.76 -84.95
C SER A 787 -24.40 -7.49 -84.21
N GLU A 788 -24.55 -6.32 -83.59
CA GLU A 788 -25.81 -5.87 -82.93
C GLU A 788 -27.07 -6.09 -83.80
N PRO A 789 -27.07 -5.69 -85.09
CA PRO A 789 -28.24 -5.84 -85.95
C PRO A 789 -28.62 -7.30 -86.20
N LEU A 790 -27.65 -8.22 -86.08
CA LEU A 790 -27.92 -9.66 -86.19
C LEU A 790 -28.59 -10.17 -84.91
N ALA A 791 -28.13 -9.74 -83.73
CA ALA A 791 -28.75 -10.10 -82.45
C ALA A 791 -30.23 -9.65 -82.40
N GLU A 792 -30.52 -8.43 -82.84
CA GLU A 792 -31.89 -7.91 -82.94
C GLU A 792 -32.75 -8.72 -83.92
N LYS A 793 -32.20 -9.10 -85.09
CA LYS A 793 -32.91 -9.97 -86.05
C LYS A 793 -33.23 -11.33 -85.46
N VAL A 794 -32.32 -11.92 -84.69
CA VAL A 794 -32.54 -13.21 -84.01
C VAL A 794 -33.58 -13.06 -82.90
N ALA A 795 -33.55 -11.96 -82.15
CA ALA A 795 -34.56 -11.67 -81.13
C ALA A 795 -35.96 -11.48 -81.73
N ALA A 796 -36.07 -11.02 -82.97
CA ALA A 796 -37.34 -10.84 -83.68
C ALA A 796 -37.90 -12.13 -84.31
N LEU A 797 -37.18 -13.26 -84.23
CA LEU A 797 -37.66 -14.53 -84.78
C LEU A 797 -38.87 -15.06 -83.98
N PRO A 798 -39.87 -15.68 -84.63
CA PRO A 798 -41.04 -16.22 -83.96
C PRO A 798 -40.67 -17.28 -82.91
N GLY A 799 -41.10 -17.06 -81.66
CA GLY A 799 -40.85 -17.95 -80.53
C GLY A 799 -39.51 -17.76 -79.84
N ILE A 800 -38.80 -16.67 -80.13
CA ILE A 800 -37.62 -16.20 -79.38
C ILE A 800 -38.05 -15.04 -78.49
N GLY A 801 -37.83 -15.17 -77.17
CA GLY A 801 -38.20 -14.15 -76.20
C GLY A 801 -37.14 -13.04 -76.04
N SER A 802 -35.86 -13.38 -76.26
CA SER A 802 -34.76 -12.41 -76.30
C SER A 802 -33.50 -13.05 -76.92
N ALA A 803 -32.66 -12.28 -77.59
CA ALA A 803 -31.33 -12.70 -78.02
C ALA A 803 -30.32 -11.58 -77.75
N VAL A 804 -29.29 -11.87 -76.95
CA VAL A 804 -28.29 -10.90 -76.51
C VAL A 804 -26.90 -11.41 -76.86
N ARG A 805 -25.99 -10.53 -77.28
CA ARG A 805 -24.60 -10.90 -77.56
C ARG A 805 -23.90 -11.33 -76.26
N THR A 806 -23.00 -12.31 -76.37
CA THR A 806 -22.06 -12.61 -75.27
C THR A 806 -20.95 -11.56 -75.21
N ASP A 807 -20.36 -11.38 -74.03
CA ASP A 807 -19.31 -10.37 -73.78
C ASP A 807 -18.06 -10.57 -74.64
N ASP A 808 -17.78 -11.81 -75.09
CA ASP A 808 -16.67 -12.13 -76.00
C ASP A 808 -16.97 -11.85 -77.48
N GLY A 809 -18.19 -11.39 -77.79
CA GLY A 809 -18.66 -10.98 -79.11
C GLY A 809 -18.91 -12.11 -80.11
N ARG A 810 -18.57 -13.37 -79.79
CA ARG A 810 -18.62 -14.51 -80.71
C ARG A 810 -19.73 -15.52 -80.38
N GLY A 811 -20.76 -15.05 -79.69
CA GLY A 811 -21.93 -15.85 -79.35
C GLY A 811 -23.18 -15.03 -79.07
N LEU A 812 -24.30 -15.73 -78.97
CA LEU A 812 -25.64 -15.23 -78.68
C LEU A 812 -26.26 -16.05 -77.54
N LEU A 813 -26.67 -15.37 -76.47
CA LEU A 813 -27.55 -15.91 -75.43
C LEU A 813 -29.00 -15.68 -75.84
N VAL A 814 -29.69 -16.76 -76.18
CA VAL A 814 -31.05 -16.75 -76.74
C VAL A 814 -32.01 -17.38 -75.74
N ARG A 815 -33.04 -16.63 -75.32
CA ARG A 815 -34.16 -17.15 -74.54
C ARG A 815 -35.24 -17.65 -75.48
N LEU A 816 -35.57 -18.94 -75.39
CA LEU A 816 -36.68 -19.52 -76.14
C LEU A 816 -37.99 -19.19 -75.44
N ASP A 817 -38.99 -18.73 -76.21
CA ASP A 817 -40.35 -18.47 -75.75
C ASP A 817 -41.33 -19.24 -76.65
N GLY A 818 -41.33 -20.56 -76.49
CA GLY A 818 -42.13 -21.50 -77.29
C GLY A 818 -41.47 -22.04 -78.57
N ALA A 819 -40.29 -21.54 -78.99
CA ALA A 819 -39.49 -22.17 -80.03
C ALA A 819 -38.67 -23.36 -79.52
N THR A 820 -38.36 -24.33 -80.39
CA THR A 820 -37.43 -25.42 -80.08
C THR A 820 -36.01 -25.08 -80.54
N THR A 821 -34.99 -25.60 -79.84
CA THR A 821 -33.58 -25.40 -80.21
C THR A 821 -33.29 -25.77 -81.66
N SER A 822 -33.93 -26.83 -82.17
CA SER A 822 -33.81 -27.26 -83.57
C SER A 822 -34.31 -26.21 -84.57
N ARG A 823 -35.40 -25.52 -84.21
CA ARG A 823 -36.00 -24.47 -85.05
C ARG A 823 -35.17 -23.19 -85.00
N LEU A 824 -34.66 -22.83 -83.82
CA LEU A 824 -33.69 -21.75 -83.67
C LEU A 824 -32.45 -21.99 -84.55
N VAL A 825 -31.86 -23.19 -84.53
CA VAL A 825 -30.70 -23.53 -85.37
C VAL A 825 -31.04 -23.40 -86.86
N ALA A 826 -32.19 -23.90 -87.29
CA ALA A 826 -32.61 -23.80 -88.69
C ALA A 826 -32.80 -22.35 -89.15
N ASP A 827 -33.38 -21.50 -88.30
CA ASP A 827 -33.61 -20.09 -88.61
C ASP A 827 -32.30 -19.28 -88.57
N LEU A 828 -31.36 -19.61 -87.67
CA LEU A 828 -30.02 -19.04 -87.66
C LEU A 828 -29.23 -19.37 -88.94
N VAL A 829 -29.31 -20.62 -89.42
CA VAL A 829 -28.66 -21.02 -90.68
C VAL A 829 -29.29 -20.32 -91.88
N ARG A 830 -30.62 -20.11 -91.91
CA ARG A 830 -31.30 -19.34 -92.98
C ARG A 830 -30.91 -17.87 -93.02
N LEU A 831 -30.48 -17.32 -91.89
CA LEU A 831 -29.96 -15.95 -91.80
C LEU A 831 -28.46 -15.87 -92.13
N ASP A 832 -27.87 -16.95 -92.67
CA ASP A 832 -26.44 -17.09 -92.98
C ASP A 832 -25.54 -16.87 -91.75
N VAL A 833 -26.02 -17.19 -90.55
CA VAL A 833 -25.19 -17.12 -89.33
C VAL A 833 -24.28 -18.35 -89.26
N PRO A 834 -22.93 -18.19 -89.20
CA PRO A 834 -22.01 -19.30 -89.15
C PRO A 834 -21.95 -19.91 -87.73
N VAL A 835 -22.97 -20.69 -87.37
CA VAL A 835 -23.09 -21.34 -86.06
C VAL A 835 -22.05 -22.45 -85.90
N THR A 836 -21.24 -22.38 -84.85
CA THR A 836 -20.20 -23.38 -84.50
C THR A 836 -20.63 -24.33 -83.39
N GLY A 837 -21.61 -23.94 -82.56
CA GLY A 837 -22.10 -24.76 -81.45
C GLY A 837 -23.37 -24.19 -80.83
N VAL A 838 -24.20 -25.07 -80.26
CA VAL A 838 -25.43 -24.70 -79.55
C VAL A 838 -25.62 -25.59 -78.33
N GLY A 839 -25.86 -24.99 -77.15
CA GLY A 839 -26.08 -25.73 -75.90
C GLY A 839 -26.85 -24.92 -74.84
N PRO A 840 -27.44 -25.58 -73.82
CA PRO A 840 -28.17 -24.89 -72.75
C PRO A 840 -27.23 -24.11 -71.82
N HIS A 841 -27.65 -22.92 -71.40
CA HIS A 841 -26.94 -22.09 -70.41
C HIS A 841 -27.62 -22.21 -69.04
N ARG A 842 -27.01 -22.93 -68.09
CA ARG A 842 -27.51 -23.10 -66.71
C ARG A 842 -26.34 -22.98 -65.72
N ARG A 843 -26.24 -21.87 -64.97
CA ARG A 843 -25.29 -21.76 -63.85
C ARG A 843 -25.88 -20.94 -62.70
N LEU A 844 -25.94 -21.56 -61.51
CA LEU A 844 -26.24 -20.91 -60.21
C LEU A 844 -25.27 -19.76 -59.90
N GLU A 845 -24.08 -19.81 -60.51
CA GLU A 845 -23.04 -18.77 -60.51
C GLU A 845 -23.54 -17.40 -60.97
N ASP A 846 -24.26 -17.34 -62.09
CA ASP A 846 -24.70 -16.08 -62.69
C ASP A 846 -25.85 -15.45 -61.88
N ALA A 847 -26.75 -16.27 -61.34
CA ALA A 847 -27.84 -15.84 -60.45
C ALA A 847 -27.29 -15.29 -59.12
N PHE A 848 -26.29 -15.96 -58.54
CA PHE A 848 -25.64 -15.52 -57.30
C PHE A 848 -24.89 -14.19 -57.47
N LEU A 849 -24.16 -14.01 -58.57
CA LEU A 849 -23.49 -12.75 -58.88
C LEU A 849 -24.50 -11.61 -59.04
N THR A 850 -25.62 -11.86 -59.71
CA THR A 850 -26.69 -10.86 -59.87
C THR A 850 -27.28 -10.44 -58.52
N LEU A 851 -27.53 -11.39 -57.61
CA LEU A 851 -28.11 -11.14 -56.28
C LEU A 851 -27.19 -10.35 -55.35
N ILE A 852 -25.87 -10.53 -55.45
CA ILE A 852 -24.90 -9.81 -54.61
C ILE A 852 -24.53 -8.45 -55.21
N SER A 853 -24.38 -8.36 -56.54
CA SER A 853 -24.02 -7.11 -57.23
C SER A 853 -25.19 -6.10 -57.29
N GLY A 854 -26.44 -6.56 -57.31
CA GLY A 854 -27.63 -5.69 -57.33
C GLY A 854 -27.91 -4.92 -56.03
N GLY A 855 -27.17 -5.19 -54.95
CA GLY A 855 -27.29 -4.51 -53.66
C GLY A 855 -26.41 -3.26 -53.49
N ALA A 856 -25.78 -2.78 -54.56
CA ALA A 856 -25.02 -1.54 -54.60
C ALA A 856 -25.77 -0.47 -55.42
N ALA A 857 -26.82 0.09 -54.82
CA ALA A 857 -27.48 1.33 -55.24
C ALA A 857 -27.82 2.16 -54.01
#